data_AF-A0A836LGP7-F1
#
_entry.id   AF-A0A836LGP7-F1
#
_cell.length_a   1.000
_cell.length_b   1.000
_cell.length_c   1.000
_cell.angle_alpha   90.00
_cell.angle_beta   90.00
_cell.angle_gamma   90.00
#
_symmetry.space_group_name_H-M   'P 1'
#
loop_
_entity.id
_entity.type
_entity.pdbx_description
1 polymer ?
#
loop_
_entity_poly.entity_id
_entity_poly.type
_entity_poly.pdbx_seq_one_letter_code
_entity_poly.pdbx_strand_id
1 'polypeptide(L)'
;MSKNYPGRITSAPLAQQARGMALRTGPPAAFLDRTQPGGLGTGVSIQQPNHHNGSLPRASRTKTSIQPPPLPKEEEEEEKSCIVEAAPSDVPYPEDHIYNVEDFIKLRKCQEPVPSEVMDFARAMWKEMPENMDDMENNSLRDNLFREQNATTMSKVMTDRKINNEVLGILGKVTESNLEKMKKELTDLPIRQSTKEEIDEVIKVFFNKSTKPEDSCYTHLYVQLIAHLISSIGEREEAGRMIRNEVLRQCRSTFMNSGAEALELEKRMVTMSPQDAEMERLQFSGKQKANIQFLGLMFTSGLVRQKVVHAVLDSLLYGPGHRRHIPTDYSLIHFMELLQVCGPRLDVAFYEDPLPRYRETIIELSNSHPQKRIQFLLQNFLETMSNNWVPLHGPGARRTEGAGHTAHNNSSHSGGGAALNQNGRGGHVPTIPQPPAPIQEAQPRIPDYEEFSKAMDDFFMSSSVDEIISILSSIPPEVVVVYCTKWLGRYINTYKYTAERTRLGELFETLMKKGALTIEQAQEALLQHIQKSAEEDLFTDIPKYFVHWSSLIKHGHSVFPYSLHTKVLNMLVANHVSIEVIANMVRDVEADTKPDQLKDLKPHDRFRVLQALLRYTPRMFAHDSDDDQQKQGVLDLVGAIDPEVAYFNELCSSCDNENFHASPALSDMQKQSPFMCASAFFTFVRYDVNFLCTQYKELLRKIFTARPADTLLVEVYLQWKSLECSHRFLFVFIRRVLDVVNNRIDVLNKLGAQLRTTYKEDALVSLMEEAIKERK
;
A
#
# COMPACT_ATOMS: atom_id res chain seq x y z
N MET A 1 -14.67 50.13 -2.00
CA MET A 1 -14.90 50.34 -3.46
C MET A 1 -14.91 48.97 -4.13
N SER A 2 -15.84 48.69 -5.03
CA SER A 2 -16.02 47.35 -5.61
C SER A 2 -14.95 47.03 -6.67
N LYS A 3 -14.15 45.97 -6.46
CA LYS A 3 -13.23 45.44 -7.48
C LYS A 3 -14.02 44.62 -8.52
N ASN A 4 -14.49 45.27 -9.59
CA ASN A 4 -15.00 44.56 -10.78
C ASN A 4 -13.81 43.98 -11.57
N TYR A 5 -13.71 42.65 -11.64
CA TYR A 5 -12.80 41.98 -12.59
C TYR A 5 -13.55 41.62 -13.88
N PRO A 6 -12.93 41.74 -15.07
CA PRO A 6 -13.53 41.32 -16.33
C PRO A 6 -13.66 39.79 -16.41
N GLY A 7 -14.62 39.30 -17.21
CA GLY A 7 -15.07 37.90 -17.18
C GLY A 7 -14.07 36.86 -17.68
N ARG A 8 -14.19 35.63 -17.17
CA ARG A 8 -13.45 34.44 -17.64
C ARG A 8 -13.62 34.24 -19.15
N ILE A 9 -12.52 34.00 -19.85
CA ILE A 9 -12.50 33.43 -21.20
C ILE A 9 -11.57 32.21 -21.19
N THR A 10 -12.08 31.07 -21.69
CA THR A 10 -11.37 29.80 -21.93
C THR A 10 -10.51 29.26 -20.77
N SER A 11 -11.15 28.58 -19.82
CA SER A 11 -10.53 27.51 -19.03
C SER A 11 -11.09 26.16 -19.50
N ALA A 12 -10.24 25.15 -19.72
CA ALA A 12 -10.65 23.75 -19.85
C ALA A 12 -11.36 23.27 -18.56
N PRO A 13 -12.15 22.18 -18.59
CA PRO A 13 -13.15 21.91 -17.56
C PRO A 13 -12.55 21.40 -16.24
N LEU A 14 -12.32 22.32 -15.30
CA LEU A 14 -12.26 21.99 -13.87
C LEU A 14 -13.63 21.44 -13.43
N ALA A 15 -13.61 20.38 -12.60
CA ALA A 15 -14.82 19.67 -12.20
C ALA A 15 -15.82 20.58 -11.45
N GLN A 16 -17.10 20.46 -11.79
CA GLN A 16 -18.15 21.26 -11.16
C GLN A 16 -18.36 20.87 -9.68
N GLN A 17 -18.02 21.79 -8.78
CA GLN A 17 -18.57 21.84 -7.41
C GLN A 17 -20.08 22.13 -7.47
N ALA A 18 -20.85 21.47 -6.61
CA ALA A 18 -22.29 21.66 -6.53
C ALA A 18 -22.65 22.93 -5.73
N ARG A 19 -23.59 23.73 -6.24
CA ARG A 19 -24.17 24.85 -5.48
C ARG A 19 -25.30 24.34 -4.58
N GLY A 20 -25.08 24.29 -3.27
CA GLY A 20 -26.16 24.15 -2.29
C GLY A 20 -27.09 25.36 -2.32
N MET A 21 -28.41 25.14 -2.21
CA MET A 21 -29.38 26.23 -2.06
C MET A 21 -29.45 26.67 -0.59
N ALA A 22 -29.35 27.98 -0.34
CA ALA A 22 -29.56 28.54 0.99
C ALA A 22 -31.07 28.68 1.31
N LEU A 23 -31.53 28.01 2.37
CA LEU A 23 -32.86 28.21 2.94
C LEU A 23 -32.78 29.08 4.20
N ARG A 24 -33.69 30.05 4.31
CA ARG A 24 -33.78 31.00 5.43
C ARG A 24 -34.53 30.39 6.62
N THR A 25 -34.01 30.62 7.82
CA THR A 25 -34.79 30.68 9.07
C THR A 25 -34.32 31.89 9.90
N GLY A 26 -35.21 32.47 10.72
CA GLY A 26 -34.94 33.69 11.50
C GLY A 26 -35.02 33.50 13.03
N PRO A 27 -34.63 34.54 13.82
CA PRO A 27 -34.75 34.61 15.29
C PRO A 27 -36.23 34.81 15.75
N PRO A 28 -36.61 34.79 17.05
CA PRO A 28 -35.85 34.98 18.31
C PRO A 28 -35.96 33.75 19.27
N ALA A 29 -35.75 33.73 20.60
CA ALA A 29 -35.63 34.76 21.66
C ALA A 29 -34.75 34.31 22.86
N ALA A 30 -34.91 34.92 24.06
CA ALA A 30 -34.09 34.70 25.26
C ALA A 30 -34.89 34.82 26.59
N PHE A 31 -34.20 34.52 27.71
CA PHE A 31 -34.44 34.91 29.13
C PHE A 31 -35.29 34.06 30.13
N LEU A 32 -34.70 33.96 31.35
CA LEU A 32 -35.24 33.81 32.73
C LEU A 32 -35.87 32.49 33.28
N ASP A 33 -35.03 31.77 34.07
CA ASP A 33 -35.08 31.61 35.55
C ASP A 33 -36.22 30.87 36.32
N ARG A 34 -35.80 30.21 37.42
CA ARG A 34 -36.51 29.79 38.66
C ARG A 34 -37.69 28.79 38.56
N THR A 35 -37.66 27.64 39.25
CA THR A 35 -37.56 27.51 40.73
C THR A 35 -37.14 26.10 41.21
N GLN A 36 -36.81 25.96 42.51
CA GLN A 36 -36.48 24.71 43.25
C GLN A 36 -37.48 24.54 44.42
N PRO A 37 -37.66 23.34 45.06
CA PRO A 37 -36.71 22.79 46.06
C PRO A 37 -36.61 21.22 46.07
N GLY A 38 -35.76 20.54 46.86
CA GLY A 38 -34.64 21.00 47.72
C GLY A 38 -34.26 20.00 48.85
N GLY A 39 -33.01 20.08 49.35
CA GLY A 39 -32.47 19.36 50.53
C GLY A 39 -31.94 17.93 50.29
N LEU A 40 -30.91 17.40 50.96
CA LEU A 40 -29.89 17.88 51.95
C LEU A 40 -28.57 17.15 51.59
N GLY A 41 -27.35 17.72 51.59
CA GLY A 41 -26.56 18.20 52.74
C GLY A 41 -25.79 17.04 53.43
N THR A 42 -24.48 17.04 53.73
CA THR A 42 -23.29 17.93 53.53
C THR A 42 -22.02 17.07 53.75
N GLY A 43 -20.76 17.39 53.40
CA GLY A 43 -20.12 18.57 52.79
C GLY A 43 -18.66 18.75 53.33
N VAL A 44 -17.82 19.57 52.67
CA VAL A 44 -16.42 19.98 53.09
C VAL A 44 -15.35 18.87 52.92
N SER A 45 -14.30 18.91 52.06
CA SER A 45 -13.26 19.92 51.67
C SER A 45 -12.04 19.95 52.63
N ILE A 46 -10.78 20.25 52.27
CA ILE A 46 -9.99 20.41 51.01
C ILE A 46 -8.46 20.40 51.37
N GLN A 47 -7.56 20.32 50.37
CA GLN A 47 -6.13 20.73 50.37
C GLN A 47 -4.99 19.80 50.87
N GLN A 48 -3.85 19.99 50.17
CA GLN A 48 -2.46 19.55 50.39
C GLN A 48 -1.73 20.54 51.35
N PRO A 49 -0.39 20.48 51.67
CA PRO A 49 0.69 19.70 51.05
C PRO A 49 1.86 19.20 51.97
N ASN A 50 2.92 18.71 51.30
CA ASN A 50 4.36 18.72 51.67
C ASN A 50 4.99 17.73 52.69
N HIS A 51 5.88 16.90 52.11
CA HIS A 51 7.30 16.63 52.47
C HIS A 51 7.76 16.00 53.81
N HIS A 52 8.78 15.15 53.61
CA HIS A 52 9.93 14.77 54.45
C HIS A 52 9.88 13.50 55.33
N ASN A 53 10.79 12.59 54.95
CA ASN A 53 11.75 11.81 55.74
C ASN A 53 11.35 11.24 57.12
N GLY A 54 11.63 9.93 57.28
CA GLY A 54 12.59 9.57 58.34
C GLY A 54 12.34 8.28 59.13
N SER A 55 13.08 7.23 58.75
CA SER A 55 13.55 6.12 59.61
C SER A 55 12.56 5.16 60.31
N LEU A 56 12.90 3.87 60.18
CA LEU A 56 12.51 2.76 61.06
C LEU A 56 13.00 3.00 62.52
N PRO A 57 12.46 2.31 63.55
CA PRO A 57 13.07 1.02 63.93
C PRO A 57 12.13 -0.07 64.51
N ARG A 58 12.13 -1.24 63.84
CA ARG A 58 12.56 -2.58 64.35
C ARG A 58 12.01 -3.18 65.69
N ALA A 59 11.64 -4.47 65.60
CA ALA A 59 11.66 -5.56 66.62
C ALA A 59 10.55 -5.65 67.69
N SER A 60 10.25 -6.82 68.31
CA SER A 60 10.32 -8.26 67.92
C SER A 60 9.77 -9.16 69.06
N ARG A 61 9.28 -10.41 68.80
CA ARG A 61 9.26 -11.52 69.80
C ARG A 61 8.84 -12.94 69.31
N THR A 62 9.66 -13.96 69.65
CA THR A 62 9.39 -15.39 70.06
C THR A 62 8.52 -16.34 69.18
N LYS A 63 8.94 -17.56 68.78
CA LYS A 63 9.36 -18.83 69.51
C LYS A 63 8.16 -19.60 70.15
N THR A 64 8.00 -20.94 70.19
CA THR A 64 8.78 -22.19 69.82
C THR A 64 7.79 -23.41 69.75
N SER A 65 7.89 -24.44 68.88
CA SER A 65 8.71 -25.70 68.83
C SER A 65 8.46 -26.81 69.89
N ILE A 66 8.14 -28.07 69.45
CA ILE A 66 8.15 -29.39 70.17
C ILE A 66 8.43 -30.57 69.16
N GLN A 67 8.92 -31.75 69.59
CA GLN A 67 9.38 -32.94 68.79
C GLN A 67 8.81 -34.33 69.32
N PRO A 68 9.53 -35.49 69.24
CA PRO A 68 9.66 -36.57 68.21
C PRO A 68 8.93 -37.90 68.65
N PRO A 69 9.30 -39.19 68.38
CA PRO A 69 10.24 -39.95 67.48
C PRO A 69 9.46 -41.01 66.60
N PRO A 70 9.84 -42.29 66.22
CA PRO A 70 11.06 -43.13 66.33
C PRO A 70 11.49 -43.90 65.02
N LEU A 71 11.70 -45.25 65.05
CA LEU A 71 12.41 -46.17 64.11
C LEU A 71 11.92 -47.65 64.29
N PRO A 72 12.17 -48.68 63.40
CA PRO A 72 13.51 -49.14 62.92
C PRO A 72 13.64 -49.84 61.51
N LYS A 73 14.91 -50.06 61.09
CA LYS A 73 15.59 -51.25 60.44
C LYS A 73 14.78 -52.27 59.56
N GLU A 74 15.29 -52.95 58.52
CA GLU A 74 16.52 -52.98 57.68
C GLU A 74 16.20 -53.83 56.40
N GLU A 75 17.03 -54.44 55.53
CA GLU A 75 18.49 -54.70 55.38
C GLU A 75 19.07 -54.16 54.02
N GLU A 76 19.97 -54.89 53.31
CA GLU A 76 21.02 -54.32 52.42
C GLU A 76 21.58 -55.30 51.33
N GLU A 77 21.78 -54.86 50.06
CA GLU A 77 22.64 -55.47 48.98
C GLU A 77 22.86 -54.45 47.82
N GLU A 78 23.97 -53.70 47.70
CA GLU A 78 25.32 -54.00 47.13
C GLU A 78 25.41 -54.16 45.58
N GLU A 79 25.97 -53.14 44.88
CA GLU A 79 27.05 -53.41 43.89
C GLU A 79 28.01 -52.21 43.65
N LYS A 80 29.09 -52.21 44.45
CA LYS A 80 30.46 -51.69 44.22
C LYS A 80 30.71 -50.50 43.28
N SER A 81 31.08 -49.37 43.88
CA SER A 81 31.90 -48.32 43.24
C SER A 81 33.40 -48.69 43.24
N CYS A 82 34.16 -48.12 42.31
CA CYS A 82 35.63 -48.14 42.35
C CYS A 82 36.18 -46.74 42.03
N ILE A 83 36.36 -45.93 43.07
CA ILE A 83 36.93 -44.57 42.96
C ILE A 83 38.46 -44.69 42.95
N VAL A 84 39.12 -44.02 42.02
CA VAL A 84 40.56 -43.71 42.11
C VAL A 84 40.68 -42.27 42.59
N GLU A 85 41.42 -42.05 43.67
CA GLU A 85 41.61 -40.72 44.24
C GLU A 85 42.41 -39.82 43.28
N ALA A 86 41.83 -38.68 42.92
CA ALA A 86 42.58 -37.50 42.50
C ALA A 86 42.67 -36.57 43.72
N ALA A 87 43.88 -36.25 44.16
CA ALA A 87 44.11 -35.47 45.37
C ALA A 87 43.55 -34.03 45.24
N PRO A 88 43.01 -33.44 46.33
CA PRO A 88 42.53 -32.05 46.30
C PRO A 88 43.72 -31.10 46.13
N SER A 89 43.81 -30.47 44.95
CA SER A 89 44.72 -29.36 44.72
C SER A 89 44.09 -28.08 45.28
N ASP A 90 44.40 -27.73 46.52
CA ASP A 90 44.06 -26.44 47.13
C ASP A 90 44.79 -25.29 46.41
N VAL A 91 44.21 -24.86 45.28
CA VAL A 91 44.62 -23.67 44.53
C VAL A 91 43.63 -22.54 44.88
N PRO A 92 44.00 -21.57 45.73
CA PRO A 92 43.15 -20.43 46.00
C PRO A 92 43.07 -19.53 44.76
N TYR A 93 41.85 -19.19 44.34
CA TYR A 93 41.58 -18.27 43.23
C TYR A 93 41.20 -16.88 43.80
N PRO A 94 42.16 -15.94 43.97
CA PRO A 94 41.84 -14.58 44.40
C PRO A 94 41.16 -13.78 43.27
N GLU A 95 40.30 -12.85 43.67
CA GLU A 95 39.45 -12.07 42.75
C GLU A 95 40.27 -11.16 41.80
N ASP A 96 41.40 -10.62 42.27
CA ASP A 96 42.27 -9.69 41.52
C ASP A 96 43.39 -10.36 40.67
N HIS A 97 43.30 -11.65 40.34
CA HIS A 97 44.34 -12.31 39.54
C HIS A 97 44.19 -12.06 38.02
N ILE A 98 45.27 -11.60 37.38
CA ILE A 98 45.35 -11.50 35.91
C ILE A 98 45.70 -12.89 35.35
N TYR A 99 44.68 -13.65 34.98
CA TYR A 99 44.85 -14.96 34.35
C TYR A 99 45.37 -14.85 32.91
N ASN A 100 46.29 -15.72 32.50
CA ASN A 100 46.80 -15.73 31.13
C ASN A 100 45.76 -16.28 30.15
N VAL A 101 45.42 -15.49 29.13
CA VAL A 101 44.47 -15.86 28.06
C VAL A 101 44.93 -17.11 27.30
N GLU A 102 46.24 -17.36 27.20
CA GLU A 102 46.77 -18.58 26.57
C GLU A 102 46.36 -19.87 27.30
N ASP A 103 46.12 -19.83 28.61
CA ASP A 103 45.65 -20.98 29.37
C ASP A 103 44.17 -21.29 29.09
N PHE A 104 43.33 -20.25 28.96
CA PHE A 104 41.95 -20.40 28.51
C PHE A 104 41.85 -20.85 27.04
N ILE A 105 42.77 -20.43 26.17
CA ILE A 105 42.83 -20.88 24.78
C ILE A 105 43.09 -22.41 24.68
N LYS A 106 43.74 -23.03 25.66
CA LYS A 106 43.93 -24.50 25.71
C LYS A 106 42.60 -25.23 25.88
N LEU A 107 41.66 -24.66 26.65
CA LEU A 107 40.33 -25.22 26.90
C LEU A 107 39.40 -25.19 25.66
N ARG A 108 39.71 -24.38 24.63
CA ARG A 108 38.96 -24.31 23.36
C ARG A 108 38.81 -25.65 22.63
N LYS A 109 39.63 -26.66 22.96
CA LYS A 109 39.60 -28.01 22.38
C LYS A 109 39.01 -29.08 23.32
N CYS A 110 38.51 -28.71 24.50
CA CYS A 110 37.85 -29.67 25.39
C CYS A 110 36.58 -30.23 24.72
N GLN A 111 36.36 -31.54 24.85
CA GLN A 111 35.16 -32.22 24.33
C GLN A 111 34.17 -32.60 25.44
N GLU A 112 34.55 -32.43 26.70
CA GLU A 112 33.66 -32.65 27.84
C GLU A 112 32.67 -31.47 27.97
N PRO A 113 31.40 -31.71 28.31
CA PRO A 113 30.41 -30.65 28.46
C PRO A 113 30.75 -29.75 29.64
N VAL A 114 30.59 -28.44 29.47
CA VAL A 114 30.81 -27.46 30.53
C VAL A 114 29.77 -27.71 31.66
N PRO A 115 30.18 -27.78 32.94
CA PRO A 115 29.25 -27.97 34.05
C PRO A 115 28.10 -26.96 34.04
N SER A 116 26.88 -27.43 34.33
CA SER A 116 25.65 -26.63 34.24
C SER A 116 25.70 -25.36 35.08
N GLU A 117 26.33 -25.44 36.26
CA GLU A 117 26.51 -24.34 37.21
C GLU A 117 27.36 -23.20 36.62
N VAL A 118 28.43 -23.54 35.90
CA VAL A 118 29.30 -22.57 35.19
C VAL A 118 28.54 -21.95 34.02
N MET A 119 27.75 -22.75 33.30
CA MET A 119 26.89 -22.25 32.21
C MET A 119 25.77 -21.34 32.73
N ASP A 120 25.18 -21.60 33.89
CA ASP A 120 24.18 -20.74 34.52
C ASP A 120 24.78 -19.44 35.08
N PHE A 121 25.97 -19.50 35.67
CA PHE A 121 26.72 -18.30 36.06
C PHE A 121 27.05 -17.42 34.84
N ALA A 122 27.51 -18.01 33.73
CA ALA A 122 27.73 -17.29 32.47
C ALA A 122 26.42 -16.71 31.89
N ARG A 123 25.30 -17.44 31.97
CA ARG A 123 23.97 -16.95 31.57
C ARG A 123 23.44 -15.81 32.45
N ALA A 124 23.79 -15.76 33.73
CA ALA A 124 23.47 -14.65 34.62
C ALA A 124 24.29 -13.41 34.25
N MET A 125 25.61 -13.55 34.20
CA MET A 125 26.53 -12.46 33.83
C MET A 125 26.22 -11.86 32.45
N TRP A 126 25.89 -12.68 31.46
CA TRP A 126 25.51 -12.21 30.13
C TRP A 126 24.24 -11.32 30.15
N LYS A 127 23.29 -11.55 31.06
CA LYS A 127 22.07 -10.74 31.20
C LYS A 127 22.29 -9.41 31.93
N GLU A 128 23.39 -9.27 32.66
CA GLU A 128 23.70 -8.07 33.44
C GLU A 128 24.67 -7.12 32.70
N MET A 129 25.25 -7.57 31.59
CA MET A 129 26.11 -6.76 30.72
C MET A 129 25.30 -5.74 29.89
N PRO A 130 25.63 -4.42 29.93
CA PRO A 130 24.89 -3.39 29.20
C PRO A 130 24.81 -3.63 27.68
N GLU A 131 25.90 -4.09 27.06
CA GLU A 131 26.00 -4.36 25.62
C GLU A 131 24.99 -5.40 25.11
N ASN A 132 24.40 -6.20 26.00
CA ASN A 132 23.43 -7.24 25.65
C ASN A 132 21.97 -6.81 25.85
N MET A 133 21.72 -5.63 26.43
CA MET A 133 20.37 -5.08 26.65
C MET A 133 19.80 -4.36 25.42
N ASP A 134 20.65 -3.62 24.70
CA ASP A 134 20.19 -2.69 23.63
C ASP A 134 19.94 -3.38 22.27
N ASP A 135 20.63 -4.48 21.96
CA ASP A 135 20.39 -5.30 20.75
C ASP A 135 20.34 -6.80 21.09
N MET A 136 19.24 -7.18 21.75
CA MET A 136 19.05 -8.50 22.33
C MET A 136 18.87 -9.63 21.28
N GLU A 137 18.67 -9.29 19.99
CA GLU A 137 18.33 -10.25 18.91
C GLU A 137 19.51 -10.57 17.98
N ASN A 138 20.44 -9.62 17.72
CA ASN A 138 21.57 -9.86 16.81
C ASN A 138 22.81 -10.54 17.47
N ASN A 139 22.79 -10.76 18.79
CA ASN A 139 24.00 -11.19 19.51
C ASN A 139 24.35 -12.68 19.32
N SER A 140 25.34 -12.97 18.48
CA SER A 140 25.86 -14.31 18.13
C SER A 140 26.29 -15.20 19.32
N LEU A 141 26.58 -14.63 20.50
CA LEU A 141 26.87 -15.41 21.70
C LEU A 141 25.61 -16.12 22.25
N ARG A 142 24.42 -15.55 22.04
CA ARG A 142 23.13 -16.06 22.52
C ARG A 142 22.84 -17.49 22.03
N ASP A 143 23.04 -17.74 20.73
CA ASP A 143 22.77 -19.02 20.07
C ASP A 143 23.75 -20.15 20.42
N ASN A 144 24.78 -19.83 21.19
CA ASN A 144 25.69 -20.82 21.78
C ASN A 144 25.38 -21.01 23.27
N LEU A 145 25.17 -19.92 24.03
CA LEU A 145 24.96 -19.95 25.48
C LEU A 145 23.57 -20.48 25.91
N PHE A 146 22.56 -20.34 25.06
CA PHE A 146 21.18 -20.79 25.30
C PHE A 146 20.74 -21.98 24.41
N ARG A 147 21.67 -22.58 23.65
CA ARG A 147 21.37 -23.61 22.64
C ARG A 147 20.57 -24.80 23.18
N GLU A 148 20.91 -25.28 24.37
CA GLU A 148 20.26 -26.43 25.01
C GLU A 148 18.84 -26.11 25.50
N GLN A 149 18.59 -24.88 25.99
CA GLN A 149 17.23 -24.43 26.31
C GLN A 149 16.37 -24.30 25.05
N ASN A 150 16.92 -23.75 23.97
CA ASN A 150 16.21 -23.64 22.69
C ASN A 150 15.89 -25.03 22.11
N ALA A 151 16.85 -25.96 22.12
CA ALA A 151 16.65 -27.34 21.67
C ALA A 151 15.63 -28.10 22.55
N THR A 152 15.69 -27.96 23.87
CA THR A 152 14.73 -28.57 24.81
C THR A 152 13.32 -28.00 24.59
N THR A 153 13.20 -26.69 24.33
CA THR A 153 11.92 -26.03 24.05
C THR A 153 11.32 -26.52 22.72
N MET A 154 12.11 -26.58 21.65
CA MET A 154 11.65 -27.15 20.37
C MET A 154 11.28 -28.63 20.47
N SER A 155 12.05 -29.43 21.22
CA SER A 155 11.76 -30.86 21.45
C SER A 155 10.43 -31.05 22.17
N LYS A 156 10.16 -30.25 23.21
CA LYS A 156 8.90 -30.26 23.97
C LYS A 156 7.69 -29.80 23.14
N VAL A 157 7.90 -28.91 22.16
CA VAL A 157 6.88 -28.53 21.17
C VAL A 157 6.63 -29.64 20.14
N MET A 158 7.60 -30.53 19.87
CA MET A 158 7.39 -31.67 18.97
C MET A 158 6.67 -32.86 19.61
N THR A 159 6.69 -33.01 20.95
CA THR A 159 5.97 -34.10 21.63
C THR A 159 4.46 -33.84 21.74
N ASP A 160 4.04 -32.58 21.96
CA ASP A 160 2.62 -32.20 22.06
C ASP A 160 2.02 -31.80 20.69
N ARG A 161 2.03 -32.72 19.72
CA ARG A 161 1.34 -32.52 18.42
C ARG A 161 -0.18 -32.58 18.55
N LYS A 162 -0.76 -31.51 19.08
CA LYS A 162 -2.19 -31.24 19.00
C LYS A 162 -2.68 -31.24 17.54
N ILE A 163 -3.87 -31.79 17.33
CA ILE A 163 -4.53 -31.92 16.01
C ILE A 163 -4.73 -30.56 15.29
N ASN A 164 -4.85 -29.47 16.05
CA ASN A 164 -4.97 -28.11 15.52
C ASN A 164 -3.73 -27.66 14.71
N ASN A 165 -2.53 -28.11 15.08
CA ASN A 165 -1.27 -27.79 14.41
C ASN A 165 -1.12 -28.57 13.10
N GLU A 166 -1.67 -29.79 13.04
CA GLU A 166 -1.69 -30.59 11.81
C GLU A 166 -2.67 -30.00 10.80
N VAL A 167 -3.86 -29.56 11.26
CA VAL A 167 -4.80 -28.78 10.44
C VAL A 167 -4.17 -27.47 9.94
N LEU A 168 -3.46 -26.72 10.80
CA LEU A 168 -2.72 -25.52 10.36
C LEU A 168 -1.65 -25.86 9.30
N GLY A 169 -0.98 -27.00 9.45
CA GLY A 169 -0.01 -27.52 8.49
C GLY A 169 -0.61 -27.95 7.15
N ILE A 170 -1.89 -28.36 7.11
CA ILE A 170 -2.66 -28.61 5.88
C ILE A 170 -3.05 -27.27 5.23
N LEU A 171 -3.58 -26.33 6.01
CA LEU A 171 -3.97 -24.99 5.53
C LEU A 171 -2.79 -24.16 4.99
N GLY A 172 -1.58 -24.37 5.53
CA GLY A 172 -0.34 -23.77 5.02
C GLY A 172 0.23 -24.43 3.77
N LYS A 173 -0.30 -25.57 3.32
CA LYS A 173 0.17 -26.33 2.14
C LYS A 173 -0.84 -26.37 0.99
N VAL A 174 -2.11 -26.06 1.23
CA VAL A 174 -3.17 -26.29 0.24
C VAL A 174 -3.07 -25.36 -0.97
N THR A 175 -3.11 -25.95 -2.16
CA THR A 175 -3.15 -25.31 -3.47
C THR A 175 -4.26 -25.95 -4.31
N GLU A 176 -4.68 -25.30 -5.39
CA GLU A 176 -5.63 -25.89 -6.36
C GLU A 176 -5.14 -27.27 -6.85
N SER A 177 -3.84 -27.40 -7.12
CA SER A 177 -3.21 -28.63 -7.64
C SER A 177 -3.10 -29.78 -6.63
N ASN A 178 -3.20 -29.52 -5.32
CA ASN A 178 -3.09 -30.55 -4.27
C ASN A 178 -4.36 -30.70 -3.41
N LEU A 179 -5.43 -29.96 -3.71
CA LEU A 179 -6.65 -29.88 -2.90
C LEU A 179 -7.23 -31.26 -2.53
N GLU A 180 -7.31 -32.22 -3.46
CA GLU A 180 -7.84 -33.56 -3.16
C GLU A 180 -6.93 -34.37 -2.21
N LYS A 181 -5.61 -34.13 -2.25
CA LYS A 181 -4.66 -34.72 -1.30
C LYS A 181 -4.84 -34.10 0.09
N MET A 182 -5.03 -32.77 0.16
CA MET A 182 -5.28 -32.05 1.41
C MET A 182 -6.65 -32.37 2.03
N LYS A 183 -7.69 -32.58 1.20
CA LYS A 183 -8.98 -33.12 1.63
C LYS A 183 -8.80 -34.49 2.29
N LYS A 184 -8.06 -35.41 1.64
CA LYS A 184 -7.79 -36.74 2.20
C LYS A 184 -7.01 -36.66 3.52
N GLU A 185 -5.90 -35.92 3.55
CA GLU A 185 -5.11 -35.73 4.77
C GLU A 185 -5.96 -35.18 5.92
N LEU A 186 -6.86 -34.23 5.65
CA LEU A 186 -7.81 -33.70 6.64
C LEU A 186 -8.84 -34.73 7.12
N THR A 187 -9.28 -35.66 6.28
CA THR A 187 -10.20 -36.75 6.67
C THR A 187 -9.53 -37.95 7.33
N ASP A 188 -8.23 -38.13 7.12
CA ASP A 188 -7.40 -39.15 7.76
C ASP A 188 -7.04 -38.76 9.22
N LEU A 189 -7.20 -37.49 9.61
CA LEU A 189 -7.02 -37.02 11.00
C LEU A 189 -8.11 -37.58 11.94
N PRO A 190 -7.80 -37.83 13.24
CA PRO A 190 -8.72 -38.45 14.21
C PRO A 190 -9.84 -37.52 14.73
N ILE A 191 -10.33 -36.57 13.92
CA ILE A 191 -11.32 -35.53 14.29
C ILE A 191 -12.64 -36.14 14.81
N ARG A 192 -13.00 -37.37 14.41
CA ARG A 192 -14.17 -38.11 14.93
C ARG A 192 -14.02 -38.57 16.38
N GLN A 193 -12.79 -38.67 16.87
CA GLN A 193 -12.42 -39.17 18.20
C GLN A 193 -11.93 -38.04 19.12
N SER A 194 -11.64 -36.86 18.56
CA SER A 194 -11.28 -35.65 19.30
C SER A 194 -12.36 -35.17 20.26
N THR A 195 -11.90 -34.55 21.34
CA THR A 195 -12.74 -33.82 22.30
C THR A 195 -13.43 -32.62 21.65
N LYS A 196 -14.47 -32.12 22.30
CA LYS A 196 -15.17 -30.90 21.88
C LYS A 196 -14.23 -29.68 21.87
N GLU A 197 -13.30 -29.63 22.81
CA GLU A 197 -12.32 -28.57 23.00
C GLU A 197 -11.27 -28.57 21.87
N GLU A 198 -10.81 -29.74 21.44
CA GLU A 198 -9.96 -29.89 20.25
C GLU A 198 -10.69 -29.54 18.96
N ILE A 199 -11.97 -29.93 18.82
CA ILE A 199 -12.82 -29.53 17.70
C ILE A 199 -12.98 -28.00 17.66
N ASP A 200 -13.14 -27.35 18.82
CA ASP A 200 -13.18 -25.88 18.93
C ASP A 200 -11.84 -25.23 18.52
N GLU A 201 -10.70 -25.76 18.97
CA GLU A 201 -9.37 -25.31 18.51
C GLU A 201 -9.19 -25.50 16.98
N VAL A 202 -9.62 -26.62 16.40
CA VAL A 202 -9.56 -26.88 14.95
C VAL A 202 -10.39 -25.88 14.16
N ILE A 203 -11.64 -25.63 14.55
CA ILE A 203 -12.52 -24.70 13.81
C ILE A 203 -12.07 -23.25 13.99
N LYS A 204 -11.53 -22.86 15.16
CA LYS A 204 -10.84 -21.56 15.32
C LYS A 204 -9.66 -21.40 14.38
N VAL A 205 -8.84 -22.46 14.19
CA VAL A 205 -7.72 -22.42 13.23
C VAL A 205 -8.21 -22.17 11.80
N PHE A 206 -9.28 -22.85 11.36
CA PHE A 206 -9.91 -22.57 10.05
C PHE A 206 -10.37 -21.11 9.93
N PHE A 207 -11.07 -20.58 10.93
CA PHE A 207 -11.58 -19.21 10.89
C PHE A 207 -10.44 -18.18 10.92
N ASN A 208 -9.53 -18.26 11.90
CA ASN A 208 -8.40 -17.33 12.05
C ASN A 208 -7.49 -17.30 10.82
N LYS A 209 -7.36 -18.42 10.09
CA LYS A 209 -6.59 -18.50 8.83
C LYS A 209 -7.38 -17.99 7.62
N SER A 210 -8.71 -18.05 7.64
CA SER A 210 -9.59 -17.57 6.55
C SER A 210 -9.94 -16.08 6.65
N THR A 211 -9.82 -15.47 7.83
CA THR A 211 -10.08 -14.04 8.09
C THR A 211 -8.83 -13.16 7.98
N LYS A 212 -7.71 -13.73 7.53
CA LYS A 212 -6.42 -13.05 7.34
C LYS A 212 -6.38 -12.37 5.97
N PRO A 213 -6.14 -11.04 5.87
CA PRO A 213 -6.05 -10.36 4.58
C PRO A 213 -5.00 -10.97 3.65
N GLU A 214 -3.85 -11.40 4.19
CA GLU A 214 -2.75 -12.01 3.45
C GLU A 214 -3.10 -13.38 2.84
N ASP A 215 -4.14 -14.05 3.35
CA ASP A 215 -4.58 -15.37 2.90
C ASP A 215 -5.84 -15.32 2.02
N SER A 216 -6.36 -14.12 1.71
CA SER A 216 -7.59 -13.85 0.95
C SER A 216 -7.73 -14.66 -0.35
N CYS A 217 -6.64 -14.90 -1.07
CA CYS A 217 -6.64 -15.71 -2.30
C CYS A 217 -6.88 -17.21 -2.04
N TYR A 218 -6.39 -17.75 -0.91
CA TYR A 218 -6.52 -19.16 -0.53
C TYR A 218 -7.80 -19.47 0.25
N THR A 219 -8.51 -18.46 0.78
CA THR A 219 -9.76 -18.63 1.55
C THR A 219 -10.81 -19.51 0.84
N HIS A 220 -10.86 -19.50 -0.49
CA HIS A 220 -11.77 -20.35 -1.26
C HIS A 220 -11.43 -21.86 -1.19
N LEU A 221 -10.15 -22.22 -0.97
CA LEU A 221 -9.70 -23.59 -0.72
C LEU A 221 -10.00 -24.00 0.73
N TYR A 222 -9.82 -23.10 1.69
CA TYR A 222 -10.12 -23.35 3.12
C TYR A 222 -11.61 -23.64 3.33
N VAL A 223 -12.49 -22.89 2.64
CA VAL A 223 -13.93 -23.11 2.62
C VAL A 223 -14.29 -24.47 2.00
N GLN A 224 -13.60 -24.91 0.95
CA GLN A 224 -13.81 -26.26 0.37
C GLN A 224 -13.32 -27.39 1.30
N LEU A 225 -12.23 -27.19 2.04
CA LEU A 225 -11.72 -28.14 3.03
C LEU A 225 -12.71 -28.31 4.19
N ILE A 226 -13.21 -27.23 4.79
CA ILE A 226 -14.17 -27.31 5.91
C ILE A 226 -15.54 -27.83 5.46
N ALA A 227 -15.98 -27.54 4.22
CA ALA A 227 -17.16 -28.16 3.63
C ALA A 227 -16.98 -29.68 3.43
N HIS A 228 -15.81 -30.12 2.96
CA HIS A 228 -15.48 -31.54 2.81
C HIS A 228 -15.42 -32.26 4.18
N LEU A 229 -14.85 -31.62 5.21
CA LEU A 229 -14.83 -32.14 6.59
C LEU A 229 -16.26 -32.37 7.14
N ILE A 230 -17.15 -31.39 6.96
CA ILE A 230 -18.57 -31.50 7.39
C ILE A 230 -19.30 -32.58 6.59
N SER A 231 -19.05 -32.69 5.28
CA SER A 231 -19.69 -33.69 4.41
C SER A 231 -19.22 -35.12 4.68
N SER A 232 -17.94 -35.31 5.04
CA SER A 232 -17.33 -36.63 5.27
C SER A 232 -17.62 -37.20 6.65
N ILE A 233 -17.75 -36.36 7.68
CA ILE A 233 -18.19 -36.78 9.04
C ILE A 233 -19.73 -36.86 9.11
N GLY A 234 -20.44 -35.97 8.42
CA GLY A 234 -21.89 -36.04 8.26
C GLY A 234 -22.69 -35.70 9.54
N GLU A 235 -23.98 -35.44 9.35
CA GLU A 235 -24.82 -34.82 10.40
C GLU A 235 -25.27 -35.80 11.51
N ARG A 236 -25.17 -37.10 11.23
CA ARG A 236 -25.63 -38.18 12.11
C ARG A 236 -24.57 -38.57 13.14
N GLU A 237 -23.29 -38.30 12.86
CA GLU A 237 -22.20 -38.45 13.83
C GLU A 237 -22.21 -37.30 14.85
N GLU A 238 -21.73 -37.54 16.06
CA GLU A 238 -21.71 -36.52 17.11
C GLU A 238 -20.64 -35.45 16.85
N ALA A 239 -19.45 -35.85 16.40
CA ALA A 239 -18.41 -34.94 15.93
C ALA A 239 -18.92 -34.00 14.83
N GLY A 240 -19.71 -34.50 13.87
CA GLY A 240 -20.29 -33.68 12.80
C GLY A 240 -21.30 -32.65 13.30
N ARG A 241 -22.10 -32.99 14.33
CA ARG A 241 -22.95 -32.02 15.05
C ARG A 241 -22.13 -30.99 15.81
N MET A 242 -21.06 -31.40 16.50
CA MET A 242 -20.17 -30.50 17.22
C MET A 242 -19.50 -29.50 16.26
N ILE A 243 -18.87 -29.99 15.19
CA ILE A 243 -18.25 -29.17 14.13
C ILE A 243 -19.24 -28.15 13.56
N ARG A 244 -20.46 -28.56 13.17
CA ARG A 244 -21.43 -27.62 12.61
C ARG A 244 -21.92 -26.58 13.63
N ASN A 245 -22.19 -27.01 14.87
CA ASN A 245 -22.58 -26.07 15.92
C ASN A 245 -21.48 -25.05 16.21
N GLU A 246 -20.22 -25.49 16.14
CA GLU A 246 -19.06 -24.63 16.33
C GLU A 246 -18.82 -23.67 15.16
N VAL A 247 -18.92 -24.14 13.90
CA VAL A 247 -18.91 -23.26 12.72
C VAL A 247 -20.01 -22.20 12.81
N LEU A 248 -21.23 -22.58 13.24
CA LEU A 248 -22.32 -21.62 13.48
C LEU A 248 -22.06 -20.68 14.67
N ARG A 249 -21.25 -21.07 15.66
CA ARG A 249 -20.82 -20.22 16.77
C ARG A 249 -19.76 -19.22 16.31
N GLN A 250 -18.74 -19.68 15.59
CA GLN A 250 -17.70 -18.80 15.02
C GLN A 250 -18.29 -17.83 14.00
N CYS A 251 -19.18 -18.25 13.09
CA CYS A 251 -19.85 -17.32 12.17
C CYS A 251 -20.63 -16.21 12.91
N ARG A 252 -21.23 -16.50 14.08
CA ARG A 252 -21.84 -15.46 14.91
C ARG A 252 -20.77 -14.54 15.52
N SER A 253 -19.71 -15.11 16.09
CA SER A 253 -18.63 -14.34 16.72
C SER A 253 -17.92 -13.43 15.71
N THR A 254 -17.41 -13.97 14.61
CA THR A 254 -16.66 -13.24 13.58
C THR A 254 -17.50 -12.22 12.84
N PHE A 255 -18.73 -12.55 12.46
CA PHE A 255 -19.52 -11.69 11.56
C PHE A 255 -20.53 -10.81 12.28
N MET A 256 -21.20 -11.29 13.34
CA MET A 256 -22.24 -10.50 14.03
C MET A 256 -21.70 -9.61 15.16
N ASN A 257 -20.57 -9.96 15.79
CA ASN A 257 -19.92 -9.08 16.77
C ASN A 257 -18.99 -8.05 16.12
N SER A 258 -18.79 -8.09 14.80
CA SER A 258 -17.92 -7.18 14.05
C SER A 258 -18.27 -5.69 14.25
N GLY A 259 -19.56 -5.36 14.41
CA GLY A 259 -20.01 -4.01 14.75
C GLY A 259 -19.64 -3.56 16.17
N ALA A 260 -19.41 -4.48 17.10
CA ALA A 260 -18.86 -4.18 18.42
C ALA A 260 -17.34 -3.98 18.35
N GLU A 261 -16.62 -4.78 17.55
CA GLU A 261 -15.19 -4.52 17.26
C GLU A 261 -15.00 -3.14 16.60
N ALA A 262 -15.87 -2.74 15.67
CA ALA A 262 -15.84 -1.42 15.04
C ALA A 262 -16.01 -0.27 16.07
N LEU A 263 -16.94 -0.41 17.01
CA LEU A 263 -17.21 0.60 18.03
C LEU A 263 -16.12 0.66 19.11
N GLU A 264 -15.54 -0.48 19.50
CA GLU A 264 -14.38 -0.53 20.40
C GLU A 264 -13.10 -0.01 19.72
N LEU A 265 -12.96 -0.21 18.41
CA LEU A 265 -11.91 0.42 17.61
C LEU A 265 -12.07 1.94 17.57
N GLU A 266 -13.25 2.46 17.21
CA GLU A 266 -13.52 3.90 17.15
C GLU A 266 -13.18 4.61 18.47
N LYS A 267 -13.54 4.02 19.61
CA LYS A 267 -13.16 4.53 20.96
C LYS A 267 -11.64 4.56 21.17
N ARG A 268 -10.93 3.50 20.82
CA ARG A 268 -9.46 3.41 21.01
C ARG A 268 -8.73 4.41 20.13
N MET A 269 -9.16 4.54 18.87
CA MET A 269 -8.60 5.48 17.91
C MET A 269 -8.71 6.94 18.33
N VAL A 270 -9.76 7.33 19.08
CA VAL A 270 -9.90 8.67 19.67
C VAL A 270 -8.80 8.97 20.71
N THR A 271 -8.11 7.95 21.23
CA THR A 271 -7.03 8.09 22.23
C THR A 271 -5.62 7.86 21.67
N MET A 272 -5.48 7.61 20.36
CA MET A 272 -4.22 7.30 19.68
C MET A 272 -3.63 8.51 18.96
N SER A 273 -2.39 8.40 18.48
CA SER A 273 -1.86 9.38 17.51
C SER A 273 -2.63 9.27 16.18
N PRO A 274 -2.66 10.32 15.33
CA PRO A 274 -3.30 10.25 14.03
C PRO A 274 -2.76 9.11 13.15
N GLN A 275 -1.46 8.81 13.24
CA GLN A 275 -0.77 7.79 12.45
C GLN A 275 -1.10 6.37 12.92
N ASP A 276 -1.10 6.12 14.23
CA ASP A 276 -1.50 4.83 14.81
C ASP A 276 -2.99 4.56 14.56
N ALA A 277 -3.82 5.60 14.69
CA ALA A 277 -5.24 5.54 14.39
C ALA A 277 -5.49 5.20 12.91
N GLU A 278 -4.77 5.82 11.97
CA GLU A 278 -4.88 5.52 10.54
C GLU A 278 -4.42 4.09 10.21
N MET A 279 -3.30 3.65 10.79
CA MET A 279 -2.81 2.26 10.70
C MET A 279 -3.86 1.25 11.20
N GLU A 280 -4.48 1.48 12.36
CA GLU A 280 -5.52 0.58 12.86
C GLU A 280 -6.81 0.64 12.03
N ARG A 281 -7.14 1.81 11.44
CA ARG A 281 -8.24 1.98 10.46
C ARG A 281 -8.02 1.12 9.22
N LEU A 282 -6.80 1.11 8.68
CA LEU A 282 -6.41 0.33 7.50
C LEU A 282 -6.43 -1.17 7.77
N GLN A 283 -5.81 -1.62 8.87
CA GLN A 283 -5.82 -3.03 9.28
C GLN A 283 -7.24 -3.55 9.53
N PHE A 284 -8.11 -2.75 10.17
CA PHE A 284 -9.51 -3.08 10.35
C PHE A 284 -10.28 -3.17 9.03
N SER A 285 -10.04 -2.25 8.09
CA SER A 285 -10.65 -2.29 6.76
C SER A 285 -10.28 -3.56 6.00
N GLY A 286 -8.99 -3.93 6.00
CA GLY A 286 -8.49 -5.18 5.40
C GLY A 286 -9.09 -6.43 6.05
N LYS A 287 -9.11 -6.50 7.40
CA LYS A 287 -9.76 -7.58 8.17
C LYS A 287 -11.26 -7.67 7.84
N GLN A 288 -11.95 -6.53 7.74
CA GLN A 288 -13.37 -6.50 7.38
C GLN A 288 -13.60 -7.02 5.96
N LYS A 289 -12.77 -6.65 4.98
CA LYS A 289 -12.84 -7.17 3.61
C LYS A 289 -12.67 -8.70 3.57
N ALA A 290 -11.65 -9.22 4.25
CA ALA A 290 -11.40 -10.66 4.36
C ALA A 290 -12.58 -11.40 5.02
N ASN A 291 -13.13 -10.86 6.12
CA ASN A 291 -14.34 -11.39 6.77
C ASN A 291 -15.53 -11.47 5.80
N ILE A 292 -15.76 -10.43 4.99
CA ILE A 292 -16.90 -10.33 4.08
C ILE A 292 -16.77 -11.29 2.89
N GLN A 293 -15.58 -11.39 2.29
CA GLN A 293 -15.25 -12.38 1.27
C GLN A 293 -15.44 -13.81 1.80
N PHE A 294 -14.94 -14.09 3.00
CA PHE A 294 -15.08 -15.39 3.67
C PHE A 294 -16.55 -15.73 3.95
N LEU A 295 -17.36 -14.77 4.42
CA LEU A 295 -18.80 -14.94 4.61
C LEU A 295 -19.53 -15.30 3.29
N GLY A 296 -19.22 -14.62 2.20
CA GLY A 296 -19.79 -14.91 0.88
C GLY A 296 -19.45 -16.31 0.37
N LEU A 297 -18.20 -16.74 0.54
CA LEU A 297 -17.75 -18.10 0.21
C LEU A 297 -18.40 -19.17 1.10
N MET A 298 -18.51 -18.92 2.41
CA MET A 298 -19.17 -19.81 3.37
C MET A 298 -20.68 -19.94 3.09
N PHE A 299 -21.36 -18.85 2.71
CA PHE A 299 -22.77 -18.89 2.30
C PHE A 299 -22.98 -19.64 0.99
N THR A 300 -22.20 -19.32 -0.05
CA THR A 300 -22.29 -20.02 -1.34
C THR A 300 -21.93 -21.50 -1.26
N SER A 301 -21.14 -21.91 -0.25
CA SER A 301 -20.83 -23.31 0.06
C SER A 301 -21.83 -24.00 1.01
N GLY A 302 -22.94 -23.33 1.37
CA GLY A 302 -24.01 -23.89 2.20
C GLY A 302 -23.69 -24.01 3.70
N LEU A 303 -22.59 -23.40 4.16
CA LEU A 303 -22.12 -23.50 5.55
C LEU A 303 -22.76 -22.45 6.47
N VAL A 304 -23.29 -21.36 5.89
CA VAL A 304 -23.95 -20.26 6.58
C VAL A 304 -25.41 -20.14 6.15
N ARG A 305 -26.31 -19.85 7.11
CA ARG A 305 -27.73 -19.61 6.87
C ARG A 305 -27.97 -18.15 6.49
N GLN A 306 -28.91 -17.88 5.57
CA GLN A 306 -29.21 -16.53 5.06
C GLN A 306 -29.43 -15.49 6.16
N LYS A 307 -30.02 -15.86 7.31
CA LYS A 307 -30.25 -14.95 8.45
C LYS A 307 -28.97 -14.29 9.00
N VAL A 308 -27.80 -14.92 8.84
CA VAL A 308 -26.51 -14.30 9.19
C VAL A 308 -26.09 -13.29 8.13
N VAL A 309 -26.24 -13.63 6.85
CA VAL A 309 -25.97 -12.72 5.72
C VAL A 309 -26.87 -11.48 5.79
N HIS A 310 -28.18 -11.64 6.04
CA HIS A 310 -29.12 -10.52 6.20
C HIS A 310 -28.71 -9.60 7.36
N ALA A 311 -28.31 -10.17 8.51
CA ALA A 311 -27.87 -9.37 9.66
C ALA A 311 -26.59 -8.58 9.39
N VAL A 312 -25.66 -9.12 8.59
CA VAL A 312 -24.45 -8.41 8.17
C VAL A 312 -24.76 -7.34 7.12
N LEU A 313 -25.63 -7.62 6.14
CA LEU A 313 -26.09 -6.64 5.16
C LEU A 313 -26.82 -5.47 5.81
N ASP A 314 -27.74 -5.73 6.75
CA ASP A 314 -28.37 -4.68 7.57
C ASP A 314 -27.35 -3.89 8.40
N SER A 315 -26.35 -4.56 8.97
CA SER A 315 -25.28 -3.90 9.76
C SER A 315 -24.35 -3.02 8.91
N LEU A 316 -24.08 -3.40 7.65
CA LEU A 316 -23.26 -2.60 6.73
C LEU A 316 -24.03 -1.40 6.17
N LEU A 317 -25.33 -1.56 5.87
CA LEU A 317 -26.14 -0.54 5.23
C LEU A 317 -26.83 0.44 6.22
N TYR A 318 -27.06 0.03 7.46
CA TYR A 318 -27.75 0.87 8.47
C TYR A 318 -26.96 1.08 9.77
N GLY A 319 -25.85 0.35 9.98
CA GLY A 319 -25.04 0.46 11.18
C GLY A 319 -25.68 -0.16 12.44
N PRO A 320 -25.03 0.00 13.62
CA PRO A 320 -25.48 -0.59 14.88
C PRO A 320 -26.73 0.12 15.44
N GLY A 321 -27.90 -0.30 14.96
CA GLY A 321 -29.21 0.19 15.38
C GLY A 321 -29.79 1.22 14.41
N HIS A 322 -31.07 1.07 14.07
CA HIS A 322 -31.74 1.74 12.94
C HIS A 322 -31.99 3.26 13.15
N ARG A 323 -30.92 4.05 13.26
CA ARG A 323 -30.94 5.52 13.21
C ARG A 323 -30.48 5.98 11.82
N ARG A 324 -30.68 7.27 11.52
CA ARG A 324 -30.18 7.87 10.26
C ARG A 324 -28.66 7.97 10.29
N HIS A 325 -28.01 6.90 9.85
CA HIS A 325 -26.57 6.76 9.68
C HIS A 325 -26.27 6.77 8.18
N ILE A 326 -25.29 7.59 7.74
CA ILE A 326 -24.77 7.50 6.37
C ILE A 326 -23.65 6.46 6.40
N PRO A 327 -23.76 5.32 5.68
CA PRO A 327 -22.72 4.30 5.69
C PRO A 327 -21.40 4.83 5.12
N THR A 328 -20.28 4.30 5.62
CA THR A 328 -18.95 4.63 5.11
C THR A 328 -18.71 4.02 3.72
N ASP A 329 -17.84 4.64 2.93
CA ASP A 329 -17.49 4.18 1.57
C ASP A 329 -17.16 2.67 1.54
N TYR A 330 -16.34 2.21 2.49
CA TYR A 330 -15.94 0.80 2.60
C TYR A 330 -17.10 -0.12 3.00
N SER A 331 -18.02 0.33 3.86
CA SER A 331 -19.20 -0.47 4.22
C SER A 331 -20.16 -0.62 3.04
N LEU A 332 -20.29 0.41 2.19
CA LEU A 332 -21.06 0.32 0.95
C LEU A 332 -20.41 -0.62 -0.07
N ILE A 333 -19.07 -0.55 -0.23
CA ILE A 333 -18.32 -1.47 -1.09
C ILE A 333 -18.51 -2.92 -0.61
N HIS A 334 -18.27 -3.19 0.67
CA HIS A 334 -18.44 -4.52 1.25
C HIS A 334 -19.89 -5.03 1.19
N PHE A 335 -20.88 -4.14 1.35
CA PHE A 335 -22.29 -4.49 1.16
C PHE A 335 -22.57 -4.93 -0.28
N MET A 336 -22.07 -4.19 -1.27
CA MET A 336 -22.25 -4.50 -2.69
C MET A 336 -21.53 -5.79 -3.08
N GLU A 337 -20.28 -5.99 -2.65
CA GLU A 337 -19.52 -7.23 -2.86
C GLU A 337 -20.25 -8.44 -2.26
N LEU A 338 -20.71 -8.36 -1.00
CA LEU A 338 -21.44 -9.44 -0.33
C LEU A 338 -22.77 -9.75 -1.02
N LEU A 339 -23.56 -8.73 -1.33
CA LEU A 339 -24.87 -8.90 -1.93
C LEU A 339 -24.79 -9.39 -3.39
N GLN A 340 -23.74 -9.04 -4.14
CA GLN A 340 -23.49 -9.61 -5.47
C GLN A 340 -23.21 -11.12 -5.41
N VAL A 341 -22.43 -11.57 -4.42
CA VAL A 341 -22.07 -12.99 -4.24
C VAL A 341 -23.26 -13.80 -3.68
N CYS A 342 -24.02 -13.24 -2.74
CA CYS A 342 -25.13 -13.93 -2.07
C CYS A 342 -26.46 -13.85 -2.84
N GLY A 343 -26.76 -12.70 -3.46
CA GLY A 343 -28.04 -12.39 -4.13
C GLY A 343 -28.62 -13.52 -5.01
N PRO A 344 -27.83 -14.10 -5.94
CA PRO A 344 -28.27 -15.21 -6.80
C PRO A 344 -28.74 -16.48 -6.07
N ARG A 345 -28.48 -16.62 -4.77
CA ARG A 345 -28.77 -17.82 -3.96
C ARG A 345 -29.63 -17.54 -2.72
N LEU A 346 -30.17 -16.32 -2.58
CA LEU A 346 -31.13 -15.98 -1.53
C LEU A 346 -32.55 -16.45 -1.94
N ASP A 347 -33.42 -16.66 -0.95
CA ASP A 347 -34.75 -17.24 -1.14
C ASP A 347 -35.80 -16.20 -1.59
N VAL A 348 -36.97 -16.66 -2.00
CA VAL A 348 -38.05 -15.77 -2.47
C VAL A 348 -38.43 -14.71 -1.43
N ALA A 349 -38.40 -15.07 -0.14
CA ALA A 349 -38.67 -14.15 0.96
C ALA A 349 -37.71 -12.94 0.94
N PHE A 350 -36.42 -13.14 0.70
CA PHE A 350 -35.45 -12.03 0.58
C PHE A 350 -35.82 -11.02 -0.53
N TYR A 351 -36.36 -11.50 -1.66
CA TYR A 351 -36.78 -10.64 -2.77
C TYR A 351 -38.06 -9.85 -2.46
N GLU A 352 -38.87 -10.30 -1.49
CA GLU A 352 -40.04 -9.58 -0.95
C GLU A 352 -39.63 -8.57 0.15
N ASP A 353 -38.84 -8.99 1.15
CA ASP A 353 -38.18 -8.15 2.16
C ASP A 353 -36.87 -8.84 2.63
N PRO A 354 -35.71 -8.15 2.67
CA PRO A 354 -35.49 -6.71 2.60
C PRO A 354 -35.00 -6.15 1.26
N LEU A 355 -34.95 -6.92 0.17
CA LEU A 355 -34.35 -6.44 -1.09
C LEU A 355 -34.94 -5.12 -1.64
N PRO A 356 -36.26 -4.85 -1.58
CA PRO A 356 -36.79 -3.53 -1.99
C PRO A 356 -36.30 -2.40 -1.09
N ARG A 357 -36.25 -2.62 0.23
CA ARG A 357 -35.74 -1.66 1.24
C ARG A 357 -34.26 -1.31 1.01
N TYR A 358 -33.45 -2.32 0.67
CA TYR A 358 -32.07 -2.10 0.23
C TYR A 358 -32.02 -1.27 -1.05
N ARG A 359 -32.82 -1.61 -2.06
CA ARG A 359 -32.84 -0.88 -3.35
C ARG A 359 -33.22 0.59 -3.17
N GLU A 360 -34.21 0.90 -2.35
CA GLU A 360 -34.60 2.28 -2.03
C GLU A 360 -33.46 3.05 -1.36
N THR A 361 -32.80 2.45 -0.36
CA THR A 361 -31.65 3.05 0.34
C THR A 361 -30.48 3.32 -0.62
N ILE A 362 -30.19 2.38 -1.52
CA ILE A 362 -29.12 2.51 -2.54
C ILE A 362 -29.47 3.62 -3.55
N ILE A 363 -30.75 3.80 -3.91
CA ILE A 363 -31.22 4.90 -4.78
C ILE A 363 -31.10 6.26 -4.06
N GLU A 364 -31.45 6.35 -2.78
CA GLU A 364 -31.25 7.59 -2.01
C GLU A 364 -29.75 7.95 -1.97
N LEU A 365 -28.89 6.97 -1.65
CA LEU A 365 -27.45 7.18 -1.59
C LEU A 365 -26.82 7.47 -2.96
N SER A 366 -27.24 6.82 -4.06
CA SER A 366 -26.67 7.09 -5.39
C SER A 366 -26.92 8.51 -5.88
N ASN A 367 -27.98 9.18 -5.37
CA ASN A 367 -28.31 10.57 -5.67
C ASN A 367 -27.77 11.58 -4.66
N SER A 368 -27.46 11.18 -3.41
CA SER A 368 -27.13 12.09 -2.30
C SER A 368 -25.73 11.96 -1.70
N HIS A 369 -25.04 10.84 -1.93
CA HIS A 369 -23.74 10.56 -1.30
C HIS A 369 -22.68 11.60 -1.70
N PRO A 370 -21.85 12.13 -0.77
CA PRO A 370 -20.95 13.26 -1.07
C PRO A 370 -19.88 12.94 -2.12
N GLN A 371 -19.40 11.69 -2.20
CA GLN A 371 -18.43 11.26 -3.20
C GLN A 371 -19.10 10.77 -4.49
N LYS A 372 -18.81 11.43 -5.62
CA LYS A 372 -19.28 11.01 -6.96
C LYS A 372 -18.81 9.61 -7.37
N ARG A 373 -17.63 9.14 -6.92
CA ARG A 373 -17.14 7.77 -7.16
C ARG A 373 -18.13 6.72 -6.63
N ILE A 374 -18.61 6.94 -5.41
CA ILE A 374 -19.58 6.04 -4.75
C ILE A 374 -20.97 6.19 -5.36
N GLN A 375 -21.40 7.40 -5.75
CA GLN A 375 -22.65 7.58 -6.52
C GLN A 375 -22.68 6.70 -7.79
N PHE A 376 -21.63 6.76 -8.61
CA PHE A 376 -21.50 5.92 -9.81
C PHE A 376 -21.41 4.42 -9.48
N LEU A 377 -20.72 4.04 -8.40
CA LEU A 377 -20.61 2.63 -8.00
C LEU A 377 -21.96 2.06 -7.57
N LEU A 378 -22.73 2.79 -6.76
CA LEU A 378 -24.10 2.44 -6.36
C LEU A 378 -25.04 2.37 -7.57
N GLN A 379 -24.90 3.29 -8.54
CA GLN A 379 -25.69 3.28 -9.78
C GLN A 379 -25.39 2.04 -10.65
N ASN A 380 -24.11 1.74 -10.88
CA ASN A 380 -23.67 0.51 -11.58
C ASN A 380 -24.16 -0.75 -10.85
N PHE A 381 -24.25 -0.70 -9.51
CA PHE A 381 -24.77 -1.80 -8.72
C PHE A 381 -26.28 -1.97 -8.84
N LEU A 382 -27.08 -0.90 -8.85
CA LEU A 382 -28.53 -0.95 -9.12
C LEU A 382 -28.83 -1.56 -10.50
N GLU A 383 -28.01 -1.27 -11.50
CA GLU A 383 -28.09 -1.86 -12.83
C GLU A 383 -27.70 -3.35 -12.79
N THR A 384 -26.62 -3.70 -12.06
CA THR A 384 -26.21 -5.10 -11.82
C THR A 384 -27.30 -5.92 -11.11
N MET A 385 -27.99 -5.36 -10.10
CA MET A 385 -29.15 -5.97 -9.44
C MET A 385 -30.28 -6.24 -10.44
N SER A 386 -30.53 -5.32 -11.39
CA SER A 386 -31.54 -5.50 -12.42
C SER A 386 -31.13 -6.50 -13.52
N ASN A 387 -29.83 -6.66 -13.76
CA ASN A 387 -29.25 -7.56 -14.76
C ASN A 387 -28.94 -8.97 -14.19
N ASN A 388 -29.85 -9.51 -13.36
CA ASN A 388 -29.71 -10.83 -12.72
C ASN A 388 -28.36 -11.03 -11.99
N TRP A 389 -27.86 -9.98 -11.32
CA TRP A 389 -26.59 -9.94 -10.59
C TRP A 389 -25.31 -10.05 -11.45
N VAL A 390 -25.42 -9.92 -12.78
CA VAL A 390 -24.28 -9.92 -13.70
C VAL A 390 -23.81 -8.47 -13.94
N PRO A 391 -22.55 -8.10 -13.63
CA PRO A 391 -22.04 -6.77 -13.90
C PRO A 391 -22.09 -6.40 -15.38
N LEU A 392 -22.57 -5.19 -15.66
CA LEU A 392 -22.57 -4.59 -17.01
C LEU A 392 -21.27 -3.84 -17.31
N HIS A 393 -20.57 -3.37 -16.27
CA HIS A 393 -19.39 -2.51 -16.36
C HIS A 393 -18.28 -2.99 -15.39
N GLY A 394 -17.02 -2.66 -15.70
CA GLY A 394 -15.85 -3.03 -14.89
C GLY A 394 -15.25 -4.41 -15.20
N PRO A 395 -14.23 -4.86 -14.44
CA PRO A 395 -13.44 -6.05 -14.77
C PRO A 395 -14.22 -7.38 -14.82
N GLY A 396 -15.31 -7.49 -14.05
CA GLY A 396 -16.18 -8.68 -14.01
C GLY A 396 -17.29 -8.69 -15.06
N ALA A 397 -17.39 -7.67 -15.93
CA ALA A 397 -18.44 -7.58 -16.93
C ALA A 397 -18.18 -8.51 -18.12
N ARG A 398 -19.23 -9.20 -18.59
CA ARG A 398 -19.17 -9.97 -19.83
C ARG A 398 -19.08 -9.00 -21.02
N ARG A 399 -17.88 -8.85 -21.58
CA ARG A 399 -17.70 -8.17 -22.88
C ARG A 399 -18.37 -9.01 -23.96
N THR A 400 -19.48 -8.53 -24.52
CA THR A 400 -20.09 -9.15 -25.69
C THR A 400 -19.23 -8.87 -26.91
N GLU A 401 -18.54 -9.88 -27.43
CA GLU A 401 -17.84 -9.77 -28.70
C GLU A 401 -18.86 -9.60 -29.84
N GLY A 402 -18.87 -8.43 -30.47
CA GLY A 402 -19.76 -8.12 -31.59
C GLY A 402 -20.93 -7.18 -31.28
N ALA A 403 -20.64 -5.92 -30.94
CA ALA A 403 -21.61 -4.82 -30.94
C ALA A 403 -20.98 -3.51 -31.47
N GLY A 404 -20.72 -3.48 -32.78
CA GLY A 404 -20.26 -2.25 -33.46
C GLY A 404 -21.36 -1.18 -33.54
N HIS A 405 -20.98 0.07 -33.83
CA HIS A 405 -21.89 1.21 -33.87
C HIS A 405 -23.09 1.03 -34.84
N THR A 406 -24.29 0.91 -34.29
CA THR A 406 -25.53 1.37 -34.96
C THR A 406 -26.45 2.07 -33.96
N ALA A 407 -26.36 3.40 -33.88
CA ALA A 407 -27.49 4.19 -33.43
C ALA A 407 -28.53 4.21 -34.57
N HIS A 408 -29.82 4.00 -34.28
CA HIS A 408 -30.92 4.38 -35.16
C HIS A 408 -32.25 4.59 -34.40
N ASN A 409 -33.15 5.36 -35.00
CA ASN A 409 -34.41 5.81 -34.41
C ASN A 409 -35.58 4.84 -34.62
N ASN A 410 -36.54 4.93 -33.70
CA ASN A 410 -37.99 4.85 -33.90
C ASN A 410 -38.70 3.55 -34.39
N SER A 411 -39.74 3.24 -33.60
CA SER A 411 -41.13 2.94 -34.01
C SER A 411 -41.51 1.60 -34.67
N SER A 412 -42.07 0.74 -33.80
CA SER A 412 -43.41 0.13 -33.91
C SER A 412 -43.61 -1.17 -34.70
N HIS A 413 -44.68 -1.87 -34.29
CA HIS A 413 -45.27 -3.11 -34.85
C HIS A 413 -44.43 -4.41 -34.75
N SER A 414 -45.01 -5.61 -34.82
CA SER A 414 -46.27 -6.17 -34.26
C SER A 414 -46.35 -7.64 -34.66
N GLY A 415 -46.54 -8.57 -33.71
CA GLY A 415 -46.63 -10.03 -33.97
C GLY A 415 -45.30 -10.70 -34.37
N GLY A 416 -45.13 -12.03 -34.26
CA GLY A 416 -45.99 -13.04 -33.66
C GLY A 416 -46.03 -14.35 -34.48
N GLY A 417 -45.56 -15.48 -33.93
CA GLY A 417 -45.62 -16.78 -34.62
C GLY A 417 -44.86 -17.93 -33.92
N ALA A 418 -45.31 -19.18 -34.16
CA ALA A 418 -44.75 -20.46 -33.68
C ALA A 418 -43.30 -20.71 -34.17
N ALA A 419 -42.41 -21.49 -33.53
CA ALA A 419 -42.51 -22.74 -32.72
C ALA A 419 -42.60 -24.06 -33.53
N LEU A 420 -42.10 -25.18 -32.94
CA LEU A 420 -41.83 -26.51 -33.56
C LEU A 420 -40.56 -26.52 -34.44
N ASN A 421 -39.78 -27.59 -34.68
CA ASN A 421 -39.75 -29.04 -34.35
C ASN A 421 -38.29 -29.55 -34.62
N GLN A 422 -37.70 -30.67 -34.13
CA GLN A 422 -38.01 -31.64 -33.06
C GLN A 422 -36.75 -32.52 -32.73
N ASN A 423 -36.94 -33.80 -32.34
CA ASN A 423 -35.96 -34.89 -32.15
C ASN A 423 -35.11 -35.21 -33.42
N GLY A 424 -33.99 -35.95 -33.39
CA GLY A 424 -33.28 -36.70 -32.33
C GLY A 424 -32.72 -38.05 -32.83
N ARG A 425 -31.84 -38.70 -32.05
CA ARG A 425 -31.15 -40.01 -32.28
C ARG A 425 -30.11 -40.08 -33.41
N GLY A 426 -28.90 -40.54 -33.07
CA GLY A 426 -27.81 -40.84 -34.02
C GLY A 426 -27.68 -42.33 -34.41
N GLY A 427 -26.63 -42.65 -35.15
CA GLY A 427 -26.24 -44.00 -35.53
C GLY A 427 -24.76 -44.05 -35.97
N HIS A 428 -24.06 -45.15 -35.67
CA HIS A 428 -22.66 -45.36 -36.04
C HIS A 428 -22.51 -45.83 -37.49
N VAL A 429 -21.48 -45.31 -38.19
CA VAL A 429 -20.93 -45.84 -39.46
C VAL A 429 -19.39 -45.77 -39.35
N PRO A 430 -18.62 -46.77 -39.82
CA PRO A 430 -17.23 -46.96 -39.38
C PRO A 430 -16.16 -46.15 -40.15
N THR A 431 -14.99 -46.06 -39.52
CA THR A 431 -13.79 -45.33 -39.94
C THR A 431 -13.18 -45.79 -41.27
N ILE A 432 -12.79 -44.82 -42.11
CA ILE A 432 -11.83 -44.99 -43.21
C ILE A 432 -10.51 -44.28 -42.80
N PRO A 433 -9.31 -44.84 -43.05
CA PRO A 433 -8.06 -44.19 -42.67
C PRO A 433 -7.81 -42.90 -43.48
N GLN A 434 -7.42 -41.83 -42.81
CA GLN A 434 -6.86 -40.64 -43.48
C GLN A 434 -5.37 -40.86 -43.80
N PRO A 435 -4.83 -40.24 -44.87
CA PRO A 435 -3.40 -40.20 -45.13
C PRO A 435 -2.66 -39.42 -44.03
N PRO A 436 -1.34 -39.64 -43.84
CA PRO A 436 -0.58 -38.96 -42.80
C PRO A 436 -0.59 -37.44 -43.00
N ALA A 437 -0.86 -36.71 -41.93
CA ALA A 437 -0.70 -35.25 -41.90
C ALA A 437 0.78 -34.88 -42.14
N PRO A 438 1.07 -33.71 -42.74
CA PRO A 438 2.44 -33.20 -42.83
C PRO A 438 3.02 -33.02 -41.43
N ILE A 439 4.34 -33.20 -41.32
CA ILE A 439 5.09 -32.94 -40.09
C ILE A 439 4.84 -31.48 -39.69
N GLN A 440 4.21 -31.26 -38.54
CA GLN A 440 4.18 -29.93 -37.94
C GLN A 440 5.62 -29.58 -37.54
N GLU A 441 6.15 -28.51 -38.13
CA GLU A 441 7.38 -27.88 -37.62
C GLU A 441 7.16 -27.54 -36.15
N ALA A 442 8.10 -27.92 -35.30
CA ALA A 442 7.98 -27.70 -33.87
C ALA A 442 7.94 -26.19 -33.61
N GLN A 443 6.79 -25.68 -33.17
CA GLN A 443 6.67 -24.29 -32.73
C GLN A 443 7.73 -24.05 -31.64
N PRO A 444 8.52 -22.97 -31.73
CA PRO A 444 9.58 -22.71 -30.77
C PRO A 444 8.97 -22.60 -29.37
N ARG A 445 9.46 -23.42 -28.43
CA ARG A 445 9.07 -23.33 -27.02
C ARG A 445 9.48 -21.94 -26.52
N ILE A 446 8.50 -21.11 -26.23
CA ILE A 446 8.71 -19.85 -25.50
C ILE A 446 9.24 -20.24 -24.10
N PRO A 447 10.39 -19.72 -23.66
CA PRO A 447 10.90 -19.94 -22.30
C PRO A 447 9.89 -19.49 -21.24
N ASP A 448 9.84 -20.19 -20.12
CA ASP A 448 8.96 -19.77 -19.02
C ASP A 448 9.57 -18.66 -18.15
N TYR A 449 8.77 -18.11 -17.24
CA TYR A 449 9.20 -17.02 -16.36
C TYR A 449 10.36 -17.42 -15.44
N GLU A 450 10.47 -18.69 -15.03
CA GLU A 450 11.51 -19.13 -14.10
C GLU A 450 12.84 -19.32 -14.84
N GLU A 451 12.80 -19.86 -16.06
CA GLU A 451 13.94 -19.89 -17.00
C GLU A 451 14.47 -18.47 -17.27
N PHE A 452 13.58 -17.51 -17.55
CA PHE A 452 13.93 -16.09 -17.71
C PHE A 452 14.47 -15.46 -16.42
N SER A 453 13.77 -15.62 -15.30
CA SER A 453 14.12 -15.00 -14.02
C SER A 453 15.47 -15.49 -13.52
N LYS A 454 15.80 -16.78 -13.72
CA LYS A 454 17.10 -17.34 -13.35
C LYS A 454 18.22 -16.70 -14.17
N ALA A 455 18.10 -16.66 -15.50
CA ALA A 455 19.15 -16.10 -16.36
C ALA A 455 19.40 -14.61 -16.08
N MET A 456 18.33 -13.85 -15.80
CA MET A 456 18.43 -12.44 -15.39
C MET A 456 19.11 -12.27 -14.02
N ASP A 457 18.93 -13.21 -13.08
CA ASP A 457 19.59 -13.20 -11.77
C ASP A 457 21.08 -13.63 -11.86
N ASP A 458 21.40 -14.57 -12.75
CA ASP A 458 22.77 -15.06 -12.98
C ASP A 458 23.72 -13.97 -13.52
N PHE A 459 23.20 -12.86 -14.05
CA PHE A 459 24.01 -11.66 -14.36
C PHE A 459 24.73 -11.12 -13.12
N PHE A 460 24.10 -11.11 -11.94
CA PHE A 460 24.73 -10.52 -10.75
C PHE A 460 25.96 -11.31 -10.28
N MET A 461 26.04 -12.59 -10.61
CA MET A 461 27.17 -13.48 -10.30
C MET A 461 28.18 -13.58 -11.45
N SER A 462 27.72 -13.68 -12.69
CA SER A 462 28.58 -13.88 -13.88
C SER A 462 29.03 -12.58 -14.56
N SER A 463 28.24 -11.52 -14.45
CA SER A 463 28.28 -10.31 -15.28
C SER A 463 28.28 -10.55 -16.81
N SER A 464 27.86 -11.73 -17.26
CA SER A 464 27.54 -11.99 -18.67
C SER A 464 26.05 -11.74 -18.93
N VAL A 465 25.75 -11.33 -20.16
CA VAL A 465 24.38 -11.16 -20.68
C VAL A 465 24.06 -12.16 -21.80
N ASP A 466 24.99 -13.04 -22.18
CA ASP A 466 24.86 -13.80 -23.43
C ASP A 466 23.77 -14.89 -23.35
N GLU A 467 23.54 -15.50 -22.18
CA GLU A 467 22.40 -16.38 -21.90
C GLU A 467 21.07 -15.60 -21.90
N ILE A 468 21.05 -14.39 -21.32
CA ILE A 468 19.89 -13.49 -21.30
C ILE A 468 19.50 -13.08 -22.73
N ILE A 469 20.47 -12.73 -23.57
CA ILE A 469 20.25 -12.37 -24.98
C ILE A 469 19.66 -13.58 -25.74
N SER A 470 20.19 -14.77 -25.51
CA SER A 470 19.67 -16.02 -26.11
C SER A 470 18.20 -16.24 -25.74
N ILE A 471 17.86 -16.14 -24.46
CA ILE A 471 16.49 -16.30 -23.95
C ILE A 471 15.56 -15.21 -24.49
N LEU A 472 15.94 -13.93 -24.39
CA LEU A 472 15.16 -12.80 -24.92
C LEU A 472 14.88 -12.94 -26.42
N SER A 473 15.82 -13.46 -27.22
CA SER A 473 15.63 -13.66 -28.66
C SER A 473 14.54 -14.69 -29.02
N SER A 474 14.09 -15.49 -28.04
CA SER A 474 13.05 -16.52 -28.20
C SER A 474 11.69 -16.17 -27.54
N ILE A 475 11.60 -15.01 -26.88
CA ILE A 475 10.37 -14.54 -26.20
C ILE A 475 9.71 -13.43 -27.04
N PRO A 476 8.38 -13.47 -27.30
CA PRO A 476 7.69 -12.40 -28.00
C PRO A 476 7.80 -11.03 -27.30
N PRO A 477 7.92 -9.89 -28.01
CA PRO A 477 8.16 -8.57 -27.42
C PRO A 477 7.18 -8.15 -26.32
N GLU A 478 5.93 -8.58 -26.42
CA GLU A 478 4.85 -8.31 -25.45
C GLU A 478 5.05 -9.13 -24.16
N VAL A 479 5.50 -10.38 -24.29
CA VAL A 479 5.79 -11.28 -23.16
C VAL A 479 7.06 -10.84 -22.43
N VAL A 480 8.06 -10.33 -23.16
CA VAL A 480 9.26 -9.71 -22.58
C VAL A 480 8.88 -8.58 -21.61
N VAL A 481 7.98 -7.68 -22.00
CA VAL A 481 7.52 -6.58 -21.12
C VAL A 481 6.86 -7.12 -19.85
N VAL A 482 5.97 -8.11 -19.96
CA VAL A 482 5.30 -8.73 -18.79
C VAL A 482 6.32 -9.42 -17.87
N TYR A 483 7.31 -10.11 -18.43
CA TYR A 483 8.34 -10.81 -17.67
C TYR A 483 9.27 -9.82 -16.96
N CYS A 484 9.73 -8.76 -17.66
CA CYS A 484 10.45 -7.65 -17.05
C CYS A 484 9.64 -6.95 -15.95
N THR A 485 8.34 -6.72 -16.15
CA THR A 485 7.46 -6.06 -15.15
C THR A 485 7.44 -6.84 -13.84
N LYS A 486 7.19 -8.15 -13.92
CA LYS A 486 7.15 -9.05 -12.75
C LYS A 486 8.54 -9.18 -12.08
N TRP A 487 9.60 -9.25 -12.89
CA TRP A 487 10.97 -9.40 -12.40
C TRP A 487 11.48 -8.12 -11.70
N LEU A 488 11.31 -6.95 -12.31
CA LEU A 488 11.63 -5.63 -11.72
C LEU A 488 10.85 -5.40 -10.42
N GLY A 489 9.55 -5.73 -10.42
CA GLY A 489 8.70 -5.60 -9.23
C GLY A 489 9.20 -6.40 -8.02
N ARG A 490 9.86 -7.55 -8.22
CA ARG A 490 10.50 -8.31 -7.13
C ARG A 490 11.66 -7.52 -6.50
N TYR A 491 12.47 -6.81 -7.28
CA TYR A 491 13.57 -5.99 -6.75
C TYR A 491 13.08 -4.74 -6.01
N ILE A 492 11.96 -4.16 -6.44
CA ILE A 492 11.36 -2.98 -5.80
C ILE A 492 10.62 -3.38 -4.52
N ASN A 493 9.80 -4.44 -4.55
CA ASN A 493 8.99 -4.85 -3.41
C ASN A 493 9.78 -5.59 -2.31
N THR A 494 10.97 -6.15 -2.61
CA THR A 494 11.73 -6.98 -1.65
C THR A 494 13.00 -6.28 -1.17
N TYR A 495 13.19 -6.18 0.15
CA TYR A 495 14.39 -5.62 0.78
C TYR A 495 15.70 -6.38 0.47
N LYS A 496 15.60 -7.69 0.19
CA LYS A 496 16.74 -8.63 0.10
C LYS A 496 17.83 -8.18 -0.88
N TYR A 497 17.44 -7.61 -2.01
CA TYR A 497 18.31 -7.44 -3.19
C TYR A 497 19.03 -6.09 -3.25
N THR A 498 19.52 -5.60 -2.11
CA THR A 498 19.99 -4.20 -2.01
C THR A 498 21.28 -3.93 -2.81
N ALA A 499 22.16 -4.92 -2.99
CA ALA A 499 23.38 -4.75 -3.79
C ALA A 499 23.06 -4.85 -5.29
N GLU A 500 22.34 -5.90 -5.67
CA GLU A 500 21.91 -6.23 -7.03
C GLU A 500 21.09 -5.09 -7.65
N ARG A 501 20.21 -4.46 -6.85
CA ARG A 501 19.35 -3.35 -7.32
C ARG A 501 20.15 -2.19 -7.92
N THR A 502 21.33 -1.88 -7.37
CA THR A 502 22.19 -0.81 -7.91
C THR A 502 22.78 -1.13 -9.28
N ARG A 503 22.93 -2.42 -9.61
CA ARG A 503 23.44 -2.92 -10.91
C ARG A 503 22.33 -3.20 -11.93
N LEU A 504 21.06 -2.99 -11.60
CA LEU A 504 19.96 -3.12 -12.56
C LEU A 504 20.13 -2.15 -13.74
N GLY A 505 20.48 -0.89 -13.47
CA GLY A 505 20.77 0.07 -14.53
C GLY A 505 21.85 -0.40 -15.51
N GLU A 506 22.96 -0.93 -14.99
CA GLU A 506 24.08 -1.49 -15.77
C GLU A 506 23.63 -2.65 -16.68
N LEU A 507 22.81 -3.57 -16.16
CA LEU A 507 22.24 -4.69 -16.92
C LEU A 507 21.39 -4.17 -18.10
N PHE A 508 20.43 -3.28 -17.83
CA PHE A 508 19.53 -2.77 -18.86
C PHE A 508 20.28 -1.94 -19.91
N GLU A 509 21.28 -1.12 -19.53
CA GLU A 509 22.13 -0.45 -20.52
C GLU A 509 22.87 -1.46 -21.40
N THR A 510 23.34 -2.57 -20.83
CA THR A 510 24.12 -3.59 -21.54
C THR A 510 23.25 -4.38 -22.51
N LEU A 511 22.03 -4.76 -22.11
CA LEU A 511 21.04 -5.41 -22.99
C LEU A 511 20.61 -4.48 -24.14
N MET A 512 20.43 -3.19 -23.86
CA MET A 512 20.10 -2.18 -24.87
C MET A 512 21.27 -1.94 -25.85
N LYS A 513 22.51 -1.83 -25.37
CA LYS A 513 23.73 -1.75 -26.21
C LYS A 513 23.98 -3.01 -27.06
N LYS A 514 23.52 -4.18 -26.60
CA LYS A 514 23.54 -5.45 -27.34
C LYS A 514 22.32 -5.64 -28.27
N GLY A 515 21.33 -4.75 -28.24
CA GLY A 515 20.13 -4.81 -29.08
C GLY A 515 19.09 -5.85 -28.66
N ALA A 516 19.16 -6.39 -27.44
CA ALA A 516 18.26 -7.45 -26.96
C ALA A 516 16.98 -6.93 -26.26
N LEU A 517 16.93 -5.63 -25.96
CA LEU A 517 15.76 -4.96 -25.39
C LEU A 517 15.74 -3.49 -25.82
N THR A 518 14.58 -2.93 -26.15
CA THR A 518 14.47 -1.48 -26.46
C THR A 518 14.30 -0.63 -25.19
N ILE A 519 14.57 0.67 -25.31
CA ILE A 519 14.37 1.64 -24.23
C ILE A 519 12.89 1.71 -23.84
N GLU A 520 12.01 1.63 -24.84
CA GLU A 520 10.56 1.65 -24.69
C GLU A 520 10.08 0.43 -23.89
N GLN A 521 10.51 -0.79 -24.23
CA GLN A 521 10.14 -1.99 -23.48
C GLN A 521 10.61 -1.93 -22.01
N ALA A 522 11.82 -1.43 -21.77
CA ALA A 522 12.38 -1.30 -20.43
C ALA A 522 11.62 -0.26 -19.58
N GLN A 523 11.34 0.93 -20.13
CA GLN A 523 10.55 1.95 -19.45
C GLN A 523 9.11 1.50 -19.24
N GLU A 524 8.49 0.88 -20.23
CA GLU A 524 7.10 0.40 -20.17
C GLU A 524 6.93 -0.65 -19.07
N ALA A 525 7.81 -1.66 -19.01
CA ALA A 525 7.75 -2.69 -17.96
C ALA A 525 7.86 -2.09 -16.54
N LEU A 526 8.71 -1.07 -16.40
CA LEU A 526 8.91 -0.37 -15.12
C LEU A 526 7.73 0.57 -14.76
N LEU A 527 7.09 1.19 -15.77
CA LEU A 527 5.89 2.01 -15.59
C LEU A 527 4.63 1.17 -15.29
N GLN A 528 4.45 0.02 -15.95
CA GLN A 528 3.36 -0.93 -15.68
C GLN A 528 3.41 -1.45 -14.25
N HIS A 529 4.60 -1.73 -13.72
CA HIS A 529 4.77 -2.10 -12.31
C HIS A 529 4.28 -0.98 -11.37
N ILE A 530 4.69 0.28 -11.62
CA ILE A 530 4.28 1.43 -10.80
C ILE A 530 2.77 1.68 -10.90
N GLN A 531 2.18 1.61 -12.10
CA GLN A 531 0.73 1.75 -12.26
C GLN A 531 0.01 0.69 -11.44
N LYS A 532 0.41 -0.58 -11.57
CA LYS A 532 -0.16 -1.67 -10.78
C LYS A 532 0.00 -1.43 -9.27
N SER A 533 1.18 -0.98 -8.81
CA SER A 533 1.40 -0.64 -7.40
C SER A 533 0.55 0.53 -6.90
N ALA A 534 0.13 1.45 -7.78
CA ALA A 534 -0.82 2.51 -7.44
C ALA A 534 -2.29 2.04 -7.44
N GLU A 535 -2.65 1.10 -8.30
CA GLU A 535 -3.98 0.46 -8.31
C GLU A 535 -4.18 -0.48 -7.11
N GLU A 536 -3.10 -1.07 -6.58
CA GLU A 536 -3.08 -1.94 -5.39
C GLU A 536 -2.67 -1.20 -4.08
N ASP A 537 -2.40 0.11 -4.14
CA ASP A 537 -1.94 1.00 -3.04
C ASP A 537 -0.71 0.50 -2.23
N LEU A 538 0.17 -0.27 -2.87
CA LEU A 538 1.32 -0.95 -2.26
C LEU A 538 2.40 -0.01 -1.67
N PHE A 539 2.25 1.31 -1.81
CA PHE A 539 3.22 2.30 -1.33
C PHE A 539 3.16 2.52 0.19
N THR A 540 2.04 2.21 0.84
CA THR A 540 1.91 2.24 2.31
C THR A 540 2.48 0.98 2.95
N ASP A 541 2.23 -0.18 2.32
CA ASP A 541 2.61 -1.50 2.83
C ASP A 541 4.11 -1.83 2.68
N ILE A 542 4.81 -1.11 1.79
CA ILE A 542 6.23 -1.32 1.49
C ILE A 542 7.04 -0.08 1.90
N PRO A 543 7.55 -0.01 3.15
CA PRO A 543 8.42 1.07 3.54
C PRO A 543 9.68 1.08 2.67
N LYS A 544 10.20 2.27 2.34
CA LYS A 544 11.33 2.47 1.43
C LYS A 544 11.09 2.09 -0.05
N TYR A 545 9.84 1.89 -0.49
CA TYR A 545 9.50 1.64 -1.91
C TYR A 545 10.21 2.63 -2.86
N PHE A 546 10.20 3.93 -2.55
CA PHE A 546 10.82 4.94 -3.41
C PHE A 546 12.35 5.03 -3.28
N VAL A 547 12.94 4.63 -2.15
CA VAL A 547 14.40 4.39 -2.04
C VAL A 547 14.83 3.21 -2.92
N HIS A 548 14.01 2.16 -2.99
CA HIS A 548 14.26 1.03 -3.90
C HIS A 548 14.15 1.50 -5.36
N TRP A 549 13.13 2.29 -5.69
CA TRP A 549 12.97 2.92 -7.01
C TRP A 549 14.17 3.78 -7.43
N SER A 550 14.64 4.72 -6.58
CA SER A 550 15.78 5.58 -6.92
C SER A 550 17.08 4.79 -7.10
N SER A 551 17.33 3.82 -6.21
CA SER A 551 18.49 2.91 -6.28
C SER A 551 18.57 2.13 -7.61
N LEU A 552 17.43 1.78 -8.21
CA LEU A 552 17.34 0.99 -9.45
C LEU A 552 17.77 1.81 -10.69
N ILE A 553 17.41 3.09 -10.71
CA ILE A 553 17.64 4.01 -11.83
C ILE A 553 19.07 4.60 -11.82
N LYS A 554 19.71 4.63 -10.64
CA LYS A 554 20.98 5.29 -10.32
C LYS A 554 22.15 5.07 -11.30
N HIS A 555 22.20 3.92 -11.98
CA HIS A 555 23.30 3.53 -12.88
C HIS A 555 22.82 3.12 -14.28
N GLY A 556 21.62 3.55 -14.69
CA GLY A 556 21.00 3.17 -15.97
C GLY A 556 20.49 4.34 -16.81
N HIS A 557 21.08 5.53 -16.68
CA HIS A 557 20.49 6.79 -17.15
C HIS A 557 20.24 6.88 -18.66
N SER A 558 20.88 6.06 -19.51
CA SER A 558 20.54 6.00 -20.94
C SER A 558 19.26 5.20 -21.25
N VAL A 559 18.82 4.33 -20.34
CA VAL A 559 17.55 3.60 -20.41
C VAL A 559 16.48 4.31 -19.55
N PHE A 560 16.87 4.72 -18.35
CA PHE A 560 16.02 5.30 -17.31
C PHE A 560 16.50 6.74 -16.98
N PRO A 561 16.15 7.76 -17.79
CA PRO A 561 16.53 9.14 -17.52
C PRO A 561 15.81 9.68 -16.27
N TYR A 562 16.35 10.71 -15.62
CA TYR A 562 15.72 11.26 -14.40
C TYR A 562 14.31 11.83 -14.63
N SER A 563 13.97 12.23 -15.87
CA SER A 563 12.60 12.61 -16.25
C SER A 563 11.58 11.45 -16.17
N LEU A 564 12.02 10.20 -15.99
CA LEU A 564 11.17 9.06 -15.62
C LEU A 564 10.55 9.22 -14.23
N HIS A 565 11.26 9.86 -13.27
CA HIS A 565 10.69 10.23 -11.97
C HIS A 565 9.50 11.19 -12.14
N THR A 566 9.55 12.12 -13.11
CA THR A 566 8.42 12.99 -13.46
C THR A 566 7.25 12.23 -14.07
N LYS A 567 7.49 11.19 -14.88
CA LYS A 567 6.42 10.31 -15.38
C LYS A 567 5.72 9.62 -14.21
N VAL A 568 6.47 8.99 -13.31
CA VAL A 568 5.93 8.34 -12.11
C VAL A 568 5.16 9.30 -11.22
N LEU A 569 5.72 10.47 -10.90
CA LEU A 569 5.04 11.48 -10.08
C LEU A 569 3.70 11.91 -10.69
N ASN A 570 3.61 12.06 -12.02
CA ASN A 570 2.33 12.32 -12.69
C ASN A 570 1.34 11.14 -12.59
N MET A 571 1.81 9.88 -12.62
CA MET A 571 0.94 8.72 -12.41
C MET A 571 0.43 8.60 -10.98
N LEU A 572 1.26 8.90 -9.97
CA LEU A 572 0.84 8.92 -8.56
C LEU A 572 -0.27 9.95 -8.33
N VAL A 573 -0.08 11.18 -8.82
CA VAL A 573 -1.09 12.25 -8.72
C VAL A 573 -2.35 11.92 -9.54
N ALA A 574 -2.20 11.27 -10.70
CA ALA A 574 -3.34 10.87 -11.53
C ALA A 574 -4.18 9.74 -10.90
N ASN A 575 -3.57 8.85 -10.12
CA ASN A 575 -4.26 7.79 -9.37
C ASN A 575 -4.77 8.26 -7.99
N HIS A 576 -4.64 9.54 -7.65
CA HIS A 576 -5.07 10.13 -6.38
C HIS A 576 -4.40 9.51 -5.13
N VAL A 577 -3.15 9.09 -5.28
CA VAL A 577 -2.28 8.61 -4.19
C VAL A 577 -2.06 9.72 -3.14
N SER A 578 -1.81 9.33 -1.89
CA SER A 578 -1.74 10.26 -0.74
C SER A 578 -0.64 11.33 -0.87
N ILE A 579 -0.85 12.46 -0.20
CA ILE A 579 0.06 13.63 -0.18
C ILE A 579 1.41 13.26 0.46
N GLU A 580 1.37 12.41 1.48
CA GLU A 580 2.49 11.89 2.23
C GLU A 580 3.32 10.95 1.35
N VAL A 581 2.67 10.05 0.62
CA VAL A 581 3.31 9.13 -0.33
C VAL A 581 3.96 9.91 -1.49
N ILE A 582 3.30 10.95 -2.00
CA ILE A 582 3.87 11.87 -3.01
C ILE A 582 5.11 12.59 -2.47
N ALA A 583 5.06 13.12 -1.24
CA ALA A 583 6.20 13.78 -0.62
C ALA A 583 7.35 12.80 -0.29
N ASN A 584 7.03 11.57 0.08
CA ASN A 584 8.02 10.50 0.29
C ASN A 584 8.72 10.14 -1.03
N MET A 585 7.97 10.03 -2.14
CA MET A 585 8.54 9.79 -3.47
C MET A 585 9.54 10.87 -3.87
N VAL A 586 9.21 12.15 -3.69
CA VAL A 586 10.14 13.25 -4.00
C VAL A 586 11.36 13.21 -3.06
N ARG A 587 11.17 12.98 -1.75
CA ARG A 587 12.26 12.93 -0.76
C ARG A 587 13.26 11.81 -1.03
N ASP A 588 12.78 10.60 -1.33
CA ASP A 588 13.62 9.41 -1.54
C ASP A 588 14.38 9.46 -2.87
N VAL A 589 13.91 10.28 -3.83
CA VAL A 589 14.60 10.56 -5.10
C VAL A 589 15.65 11.66 -4.92
N GLU A 590 15.30 12.79 -4.30
CA GLU A 590 16.26 13.87 -4.03
C GLU A 590 17.39 13.42 -3.09
N ALA A 591 17.08 12.63 -2.06
CA ALA A 591 18.09 12.13 -1.11
C ALA A 591 19.14 11.20 -1.73
N ASP A 592 18.80 10.49 -2.82
CA ASP A 592 19.73 9.59 -3.52
C ASP A 592 20.53 10.31 -4.65
N THR A 593 20.06 11.50 -5.06
CA THR A 593 20.58 12.28 -6.19
C THR A 593 21.76 13.16 -5.78
N LYS A 594 22.94 12.94 -6.37
CA LYS A 594 24.13 13.74 -6.00
C LYS A 594 24.20 15.08 -6.74
N PRO A 595 24.54 16.20 -6.07
CA PRO A 595 24.68 17.51 -6.70
C PRO A 595 25.68 17.58 -7.87
N ASP A 596 26.66 16.68 -7.93
CA ASP A 596 27.61 16.59 -9.04
C ASP A 596 27.03 15.91 -10.28
N GLN A 597 26.11 14.94 -10.12
CA GLN A 597 25.43 14.31 -11.25
C GLN A 597 24.49 15.33 -11.93
N LEU A 598 23.77 16.14 -11.15
CA LEU A 598 22.82 17.15 -11.63
C LEU A 598 23.39 18.22 -12.56
N LYS A 599 24.70 18.49 -12.52
CA LYS A 599 25.33 19.60 -13.25
C LYS A 599 25.30 19.42 -14.77
N ASP A 600 25.45 18.18 -15.23
CA ASP A 600 25.57 17.84 -16.67
C ASP A 600 24.26 17.30 -17.27
N LEU A 601 23.17 17.21 -16.49
CA LEU A 601 21.87 16.79 -17.02
C LEU A 601 21.30 17.79 -18.03
N LYS A 602 20.98 17.28 -19.23
CA LYS A 602 20.26 18.02 -20.27
C LYS A 602 18.87 18.46 -19.76
N PRO A 603 18.34 19.62 -20.18
CA PRO A 603 17.04 20.12 -19.72
C PRO A 603 15.86 19.13 -19.80
N HIS A 604 15.82 18.26 -20.82
CA HIS A 604 14.74 17.27 -20.98
C HIS A 604 14.91 16.00 -20.15
N ASP A 605 16.11 15.75 -19.61
CA ASP A 605 16.40 14.57 -18.78
C ASP A 605 16.16 14.83 -17.29
N ARG A 606 15.92 16.09 -16.88
CA ARG A 606 15.79 16.51 -15.47
C ARG A 606 14.49 16.01 -14.82
N PHE A 607 14.56 15.67 -13.53
CA PHE A 607 13.38 15.54 -12.68
C PHE A 607 12.76 16.94 -12.51
N ARG A 608 11.45 17.03 -12.75
CA ARG A 608 10.63 18.23 -12.56
C ARG A 608 9.45 17.85 -11.67
N VAL A 609 9.26 18.58 -10.58
CA VAL A 609 8.27 18.26 -9.55
C VAL A 609 7.03 19.15 -9.68
N LEU A 610 7.23 20.46 -9.81
CA LEU A 610 6.18 21.47 -9.65
C LEU A 610 4.96 21.23 -10.55
N GLN A 611 5.17 21.00 -11.85
CA GLN A 611 4.08 20.85 -12.82
C GLN A 611 3.16 19.65 -12.55
N ALA A 612 3.64 18.59 -11.90
CA ALA A 612 2.80 17.47 -11.49
C ALA A 612 1.86 17.87 -10.33
N LEU A 613 2.36 18.69 -9.40
CA LEU A 613 1.63 19.16 -8.23
C LEU A 613 0.63 20.29 -8.53
N LEU A 614 0.74 20.98 -9.67
CA LEU A 614 -0.23 22.01 -10.09
C LEU A 614 -1.61 21.46 -10.49
N ARG A 615 -1.82 20.15 -10.39
CA ARG A 615 -3.14 19.50 -10.40
C ARG A 615 -3.92 19.76 -9.10
N TYR A 616 -3.21 20.06 -7.99
CA TYR A 616 -3.79 20.53 -6.73
C TYR A 616 -3.86 22.07 -6.74
N THR A 617 -4.85 22.63 -6.05
CA THR A 617 -5.09 24.09 -5.99
C THR A 617 -3.93 24.84 -5.34
N PRO A 618 -3.23 25.76 -6.04
CA PRO A 618 -2.24 26.64 -5.41
C PRO A 618 -2.88 27.64 -4.44
N ARG A 619 -2.13 28.08 -3.42
CA ARG A 619 -2.60 29.03 -2.37
C ARG A 619 -3.32 30.27 -2.92
N MET A 620 -2.77 30.89 -3.98
CA MET A 620 -3.35 32.02 -4.74
C MET A 620 -4.81 31.81 -5.20
N PHE A 621 -5.29 30.57 -5.26
CA PHE A 621 -6.64 30.19 -5.71
C PHE A 621 -7.47 29.46 -4.63
N ALA A 622 -6.97 29.36 -3.40
CA ALA A 622 -7.76 28.93 -2.26
C ALA A 622 -8.75 30.04 -1.85
N HIS A 623 -9.86 29.67 -1.20
CA HIS A 623 -10.82 30.62 -0.64
C HIS A 623 -10.74 30.64 0.88
N ASP A 624 -10.79 31.83 1.49
CA ASP A 624 -10.78 32.04 2.96
C ASP A 624 -11.99 31.44 3.70
N SER A 625 -12.86 30.70 3.01
CA SER A 625 -14.06 30.05 3.55
C SER A 625 -13.84 28.60 4.00
N ASP A 626 -12.68 28.01 3.70
CA ASP A 626 -12.38 26.63 4.07
C ASP A 626 -11.71 26.62 5.45
N ASP A 627 -12.40 26.10 6.48
CA ASP A 627 -11.93 25.95 7.88
C ASP A 627 -10.62 25.12 8.02
N ASP A 628 -10.13 24.54 6.92
CA ASP A 628 -8.93 23.70 6.84
C ASP A 628 -7.60 24.48 6.70
N GLN A 629 -7.57 25.78 7.03
CA GLN A 629 -6.35 26.62 7.01
C GLN A 629 -5.17 26.09 7.87
N GLN A 630 -5.36 25.04 8.67
CA GLN A 630 -4.29 24.36 9.43
C GLN A 630 -3.78 23.05 8.80
N LYS A 631 -4.29 22.60 7.65
CA LYS A 631 -3.74 21.44 6.92
C LYS A 631 -2.67 21.89 5.92
N GLN A 632 -1.45 21.40 6.10
CA GLN A 632 -0.31 21.61 5.20
C GLN A 632 -0.65 21.05 3.80
N GLY A 633 -0.63 21.89 2.76
CA GLY A 633 -0.90 21.44 1.39
C GLY A 633 0.25 20.62 0.80
N VAL A 634 -0.01 19.82 -0.23
CA VAL A 634 1.04 19.04 -0.92
C VAL A 634 2.16 19.91 -1.48
N LEU A 635 1.82 21.09 -2.00
CA LEU A 635 2.80 22.09 -2.43
C LEU A 635 3.67 22.55 -1.26
N ASP A 636 3.12 22.69 -0.06
CA ASP A 636 3.83 23.17 1.12
C ASP A 636 4.70 22.07 1.75
N LEU A 637 4.23 20.81 1.72
CA LEU A 637 4.99 19.65 2.19
C LEU A 637 6.15 19.31 1.25
N VAL A 638 5.92 19.37 -0.07
CA VAL A 638 6.96 19.14 -1.08
C VAL A 638 7.87 20.35 -1.23
N GLY A 639 7.39 21.57 -0.98
CA GLY A 639 8.21 22.79 -0.94
C GLY A 639 9.20 22.86 0.23
N ALA A 640 9.15 21.92 1.17
CA ALA A 640 10.20 21.69 2.17
C ALA A 640 11.33 20.75 1.68
N ILE A 641 11.21 20.21 0.46
CA ILE A 641 12.08 19.19 -0.15
C ILE A 641 12.62 19.69 -1.49
N ASP A 642 11.72 20.05 -2.41
CA ASP A 642 12.03 20.48 -3.78
C ASP A 642 12.18 22.02 -3.88
N PRO A 643 13.28 22.54 -4.45
CA PRO A 643 13.54 23.97 -4.52
C PRO A 643 12.76 24.71 -5.64
N GLU A 644 12.21 24.02 -6.64
CA GLU A 644 11.34 24.63 -7.66
C GLU A 644 9.97 24.97 -7.06
N VAL A 645 9.38 24.01 -6.33
CA VAL A 645 8.13 24.14 -5.57
C VAL A 645 8.30 25.16 -4.45
N ALA A 646 9.41 25.12 -3.70
CA ALA A 646 9.72 26.11 -2.68
C ALA A 646 9.69 27.55 -3.25
N TYR A 647 10.32 27.75 -4.42
CA TYR A 647 10.38 29.06 -5.08
C TYR A 647 9.00 29.54 -5.55
N PHE A 648 8.19 28.62 -6.08
CA PHE A 648 6.82 28.90 -6.50
C PHE A 648 5.91 29.27 -5.31
N ASN A 649 6.05 28.59 -4.16
CA ASN A 649 5.27 28.89 -2.96
C ASN A 649 5.61 30.26 -2.36
N GLU A 650 6.89 30.64 -2.32
CA GLU A 650 7.35 31.97 -1.88
C GLU A 650 6.87 33.07 -2.86
N LEU A 651 6.86 32.80 -4.17
CA LEU A 651 6.27 33.72 -5.16
C LEU A 651 4.77 33.94 -4.91
N CYS A 652 3.98 32.88 -4.74
CA CYS A 652 2.57 32.98 -4.37
C CYS A 652 2.38 33.78 -3.07
N SER A 653 3.09 33.39 -2.00
CA SER A 653 3.00 34.04 -0.69
C SER A 653 3.38 35.51 -0.73
N SER A 654 4.36 35.91 -1.55
CA SER A 654 4.70 37.34 -1.75
C SER A 654 3.61 38.13 -2.47
N CYS A 655 2.87 37.48 -3.37
CA CYS A 655 1.78 38.09 -4.14
C CYS A 655 0.52 38.28 -3.27
N ASP A 656 0.18 37.27 -2.47
CA ASP A 656 -1.00 37.27 -1.60
C ASP A 656 -0.90 38.33 -0.50
N ASN A 657 0.34 38.64 -0.05
CA ASN A 657 0.64 39.72 0.90
C ASN A 657 0.80 41.12 0.26
N GLU A 658 0.51 41.29 -1.04
CA GLU A 658 0.83 42.48 -1.87
C GLU A 658 2.30 42.96 -1.74
N ASN A 659 3.22 42.08 -1.33
CA ASN A 659 4.62 42.38 -1.05
C ASN A 659 5.49 42.13 -2.28
N PHE A 660 5.26 42.92 -3.34
CA PHE A 660 5.89 42.77 -4.66
C PHE A 660 7.41 43.05 -4.71
N HIS A 661 8.04 43.34 -3.58
CA HIS A 661 9.50 43.48 -3.50
C HIS A 661 10.18 42.11 -3.41
N ALA A 662 11.39 42.00 -3.96
CA ALA A 662 12.13 40.74 -3.96
C ALA A 662 12.57 40.35 -2.53
N SER A 663 11.81 39.44 -1.90
CA SER A 663 12.18 38.76 -0.66
C SER A 663 13.65 38.33 -0.67
N PRO A 664 14.37 38.44 0.46
CA PRO A 664 15.74 37.91 0.58
C PRO A 664 15.81 36.44 0.18
N ALA A 665 14.82 35.62 0.57
CA ALA A 665 14.73 34.21 0.20
C ALA A 665 14.70 34.02 -1.33
N LEU A 666 13.81 34.73 -2.04
CA LEU A 666 13.76 34.72 -3.52
C LEU A 666 15.07 35.16 -4.17
N SER A 667 15.84 36.05 -3.52
CA SER A 667 17.14 36.51 -4.03
C SER A 667 18.28 35.52 -3.75
N ASP A 668 18.17 34.67 -2.72
CA ASP A 668 19.18 33.67 -2.38
C ASP A 668 18.94 32.32 -3.06
N MET A 669 17.69 31.86 -3.14
CA MET A 669 17.29 30.68 -3.92
C MET A 669 17.65 30.84 -5.41
N GLN A 670 17.48 32.05 -5.95
CA GLN A 670 17.87 32.41 -7.31
C GLN A 670 19.38 32.27 -7.58
N LYS A 671 20.24 32.39 -6.56
CA LYS A 671 21.69 32.13 -6.69
C LYS A 671 21.99 30.63 -6.73
N GLN A 672 21.22 29.83 -6.00
CA GLN A 672 21.42 28.38 -5.88
C GLN A 672 20.99 27.64 -7.15
N SER A 673 19.79 27.90 -7.69
CA SER A 673 19.32 27.29 -8.95
C SER A 673 18.59 28.28 -9.86
N PRO A 674 19.32 29.01 -10.73
CA PRO A 674 18.73 29.91 -11.73
C PRO A 674 17.76 29.20 -12.69
N PHE A 675 18.03 27.93 -13.04
CA PHE A 675 17.20 27.14 -13.96
C PHE A 675 15.80 26.87 -13.37
N MET A 676 15.74 26.35 -12.15
CA MET A 676 14.46 26.07 -11.46
C MET A 676 13.71 27.35 -11.11
N CYS A 677 14.42 28.43 -10.77
CA CYS A 677 13.79 29.73 -10.58
C CYS A 677 13.15 30.29 -11.87
N ALA A 678 13.71 30.02 -13.05
CA ALA A 678 13.14 30.45 -14.32
C ALA A 678 11.84 29.71 -14.67
N SER A 679 11.79 28.39 -14.49
CA SER A 679 10.59 27.58 -14.72
C SER A 679 9.50 27.84 -13.67
N ALA A 680 9.84 27.93 -12.38
CA ALA A 680 8.91 28.33 -11.32
C ALA A 680 8.35 29.74 -11.53
N PHE A 681 9.19 30.72 -11.89
CA PHE A 681 8.74 32.08 -12.17
C PHE A 681 7.80 32.17 -13.38
N PHE A 682 8.10 31.46 -14.47
CA PHE A 682 7.16 31.35 -15.60
C PHE A 682 5.83 30.73 -15.18
N THR A 683 5.89 29.65 -14.38
CA THR A 683 4.73 28.93 -13.85
C THR A 683 3.83 29.83 -13.00
N PHE A 684 4.41 30.74 -12.21
CA PHE A 684 3.70 31.76 -11.45
C PHE A 684 3.10 32.85 -12.35
N VAL A 685 3.88 33.48 -13.24
CA VAL A 685 3.39 34.64 -14.00
C VAL A 685 2.41 34.31 -15.14
N ARG A 686 2.26 33.03 -15.53
CA ARG A 686 1.44 32.61 -16.69
C ARG A 686 0.02 33.19 -16.72
N TYR A 687 -0.58 33.45 -15.55
CA TYR A 687 -1.95 33.94 -15.41
C TYR A 687 -2.12 35.41 -15.82
N ASP A 688 -1.15 36.28 -15.51
CA ASP A 688 -1.00 37.60 -16.16
C ASP A 688 0.49 37.96 -16.31
N VAL A 689 1.05 37.54 -17.44
CA VAL A 689 2.44 37.77 -17.82
C VAL A 689 2.76 39.26 -17.99
N ASN A 690 1.77 40.13 -18.22
CA ASN A 690 2.03 41.57 -18.36
C ASN A 690 2.05 42.28 -17.00
N PHE A 691 1.09 42.00 -16.13
CA PHE A 691 1.07 42.57 -14.79
C PHE A 691 2.23 42.05 -13.94
N LEU A 692 2.36 40.73 -13.81
CA LEU A 692 3.29 40.12 -12.86
C LEU A 692 4.76 40.32 -13.27
N CYS A 693 5.12 40.23 -14.56
CA CYS A 693 6.47 40.60 -15.01
C CYS A 693 6.78 42.11 -14.89
N THR A 694 5.76 42.97 -14.74
CA THR A 694 5.97 44.40 -14.49
C THR A 694 6.21 44.67 -13.00
N GLN A 695 5.47 44.02 -12.10
CA GLN A 695 5.71 44.12 -10.65
C GLN A 695 7.06 43.50 -10.28
N TYR A 696 7.30 42.25 -10.65
CA TYR A 696 8.52 41.51 -10.35
C TYR A 696 9.67 41.78 -11.35
N LYS A 697 9.70 42.95 -12.01
CA LYS A 697 10.65 43.30 -13.08
C LYS A 697 12.12 43.17 -12.65
N GLU A 698 12.44 43.52 -11.41
CA GLU A 698 13.80 43.39 -10.86
C GLU A 698 14.18 41.92 -10.61
N LEU A 699 13.23 41.09 -10.19
CA LEU A 699 13.45 39.65 -9.98
C LEU A 699 13.59 38.92 -11.33
N LEU A 700 12.76 39.26 -12.32
CA LEU A 700 12.89 38.79 -13.69
C LEU A 700 14.28 39.11 -14.26
N ARG A 701 14.79 40.33 -14.08
CA ARG A 701 16.15 40.69 -14.52
C ARG A 701 17.21 39.87 -13.79
N LYS A 702 17.12 39.74 -12.46
CA LYS A 702 18.04 38.92 -11.65
C LYS A 702 18.13 37.47 -12.17
N ILE A 703 16.99 36.80 -12.37
CA ILE A 703 16.93 35.43 -12.89
C ILE A 703 17.61 35.35 -14.27
N PHE A 704 17.16 36.15 -15.24
CA PHE A 704 17.62 36.04 -16.63
C PHE A 704 18.96 36.74 -16.93
N THR A 705 19.66 37.23 -15.91
CA THR A 705 21.07 37.67 -16.00
C THR A 705 22.05 36.75 -15.26
N ALA A 706 21.56 35.79 -14.44
CA ALA A 706 22.40 34.87 -13.68
C ALA A 706 23.05 33.75 -14.54
N ARG A 707 22.47 33.44 -15.69
CA ARG A 707 22.96 32.48 -16.71
C ARG A 707 22.58 32.98 -18.11
N PRO A 708 23.16 32.43 -19.20
CA PRO A 708 22.77 32.79 -20.56
C PRO A 708 21.26 32.62 -20.77
N ALA A 709 20.58 33.72 -21.14
CA ALA A 709 19.13 33.79 -21.13
C ALA A 709 18.45 32.82 -22.09
N ASP A 710 19.12 32.43 -23.18
CA ASP A 710 18.70 31.37 -24.10
C ASP A 710 18.56 30.02 -23.38
N THR A 711 19.56 29.63 -22.57
CA THR A 711 19.52 28.37 -21.81
C THR A 711 18.44 28.35 -20.73
N LEU A 712 18.13 29.50 -20.13
CA LEU A 712 17.01 29.65 -19.18
C LEU A 712 15.66 29.65 -19.91
N LEU A 713 15.59 30.17 -21.14
CA LEU A 713 14.37 30.13 -21.94
C LEU A 713 14.08 28.73 -22.52
N VAL A 714 15.08 27.85 -22.67
CA VAL A 714 14.85 26.42 -22.94
C VAL A 714 14.14 25.72 -21.76
N GLU A 715 14.51 26.04 -20.51
CA GLU A 715 13.77 25.54 -19.33
C GLU A 715 12.33 26.05 -19.32
N VAL A 716 12.12 27.33 -19.60
CA VAL A 716 10.78 27.92 -19.71
C VAL A 716 9.97 27.31 -20.85
N TYR A 717 10.59 26.98 -21.99
CA TYR A 717 9.92 26.26 -23.09
C TYR A 717 9.49 24.84 -22.67
N LEU A 718 10.36 24.08 -21.99
CA LEU A 718 10.00 22.73 -21.51
C LEU A 718 8.90 22.79 -20.45
N GLN A 719 8.93 23.79 -19.57
CA GLN A 719 7.87 24.04 -18.60
C GLN A 719 6.56 24.50 -19.29
N TRP A 720 6.64 25.35 -20.31
CA TRP A 720 5.46 25.71 -21.11
C TRP A 720 4.83 24.49 -21.78
N LYS A 721 5.66 23.58 -22.32
CA LYS A 721 5.22 22.37 -23.00
C LYS A 721 4.60 21.34 -22.06
N SER A 722 5.08 21.23 -20.81
CA SER A 722 4.48 20.37 -19.78
C SER A 722 3.19 20.92 -19.18
N LEU A 723 2.91 22.21 -19.37
CA LEU A 723 1.72 22.92 -18.88
C LEU A 723 0.60 23.10 -19.93
N GLU A 724 0.79 22.58 -21.15
CA GLU A 724 -0.16 22.63 -22.28
C GLU A 724 -0.76 24.04 -22.57
N CYS A 725 -0.01 25.09 -22.22
CA CYS A 725 -0.48 26.47 -22.29
C CYS A 725 -0.47 27.00 -23.74
N SER A 726 -1.29 28.00 -24.05
CA SER A 726 -1.21 28.68 -25.36
C SER A 726 0.19 29.29 -25.58
N HIS A 727 0.76 29.10 -26.77
CA HIS A 727 2.04 29.68 -27.19
C HIS A 727 2.09 31.22 -27.01
N ARG A 728 0.93 31.89 -27.02
CA ARG A 728 0.80 33.32 -26.74
C ARG A 728 1.38 33.71 -25.37
N PHE A 729 1.23 32.88 -24.34
CA PHE A 729 1.82 33.15 -23.02
C PHE A 729 3.34 33.05 -23.05
N LEU A 730 3.89 32.01 -23.71
CA LEU A 730 5.33 31.84 -23.92
C LEU A 730 5.93 33.02 -24.69
N PHE A 731 5.34 33.42 -25.81
CA PHE A 731 5.88 34.50 -26.65
C PHE A 731 5.83 35.86 -25.93
N VAL A 732 4.75 36.15 -25.18
CA VAL A 732 4.66 37.35 -24.35
C VAL A 732 5.71 37.33 -23.23
N PHE A 733 5.95 36.17 -22.59
CA PHE A 733 6.97 36.02 -21.56
C PHE A 733 8.39 36.18 -22.10
N ILE A 734 8.72 35.51 -23.21
CA ILE A 734 10.01 35.65 -23.90
C ILE A 734 10.26 37.13 -24.21
N ARG A 735 9.27 37.86 -24.72
CA ARG A 735 9.39 39.30 -24.95
C ARG A 735 9.67 40.09 -23.65
N ARG A 736 9.06 39.73 -22.51
CA ARG A 736 9.37 40.35 -21.21
C ARG A 736 10.78 40.03 -20.70
N VAL A 737 11.33 38.86 -21.01
CA VAL A 737 12.75 38.57 -20.79
C VAL A 737 13.63 39.43 -21.70
N LEU A 738 13.30 39.54 -23.00
CA LEU A 738 14.01 40.39 -23.96
C LEU A 738 13.91 41.91 -23.67
N ASP A 739 12.91 42.35 -22.89
CA ASP A 739 12.79 43.71 -22.35
C ASP A 739 13.82 44.00 -21.21
N VAL A 740 14.42 42.97 -20.60
CA VAL A 740 15.33 43.12 -19.43
C VAL A 740 16.73 42.53 -19.60
N VAL A 741 17.01 41.77 -20.67
CA VAL A 741 18.35 41.22 -20.96
C VAL A 741 19.09 41.98 -22.06
N ASN A 742 20.42 42.02 -21.96
CA ASN A 742 21.29 42.54 -23.01
C ASN A 742 21.28 41.61 -24.25
N ASN A 743 21.71 42.13 -25.40
CA ASN A 743 21.91 41.35 -26.64
C ASN A 743 20.67 40.56 -27.13
N ARG A 744 19.45 41.11 -26.94
CA ARG A 744 18.16 40.48 -27.26
C ARG A 744 18.07 39.68 -28.58
N ILE A 745 18.76 40.11 -29.64
CA ILE A 745 18.75 39.43 -30.95
C ILE A 745 19.59 38.14 -30.90
N ASP A 746 20.75 38.17 -30.26
CA ASP A 746 21.62 37.00 -30.06
C ASP A 746 20.94 35.94 -29.17
N VAL A 747 20.29 36.37 -28.09
CA VAL A 747 19.46 35.51 -27.22
C VAL A 747 18.34 34.83 -28.01
N LEU A 748 17.57 35.59 -28.79
CA LEU A 748 16.46 35.05 -29.58
C LEU A 748 16.95 34.07 -30.67
N ASN A 749 18.06 34.40 -31.35
CA ASN A 749 18.66 33.55 -32.37
C ASN A 749 19.19 32.24 -31.78
N LYS A 750 19.85 32.27 -30.60
CA LYS A 750 20.35 31.09 -29.91
C LYS A 750 19.23 30.18 -29.43
N LEU A 751 18.19 30.74 -28.82
CA LEU A 751 16.98 30.01 -28.44
C LEU A 751 16.32 29.37 -29.67
N GLY A 752 16.13 30.13 -30.75
CA GLY A 752 15.58 29.62 -32.00
C GLY A 752 16.41 28.47 -32.59
N ALA A 753 17.74 28.60 -32.61
CA ALA A 753 18.63 27.54 -33.05
C ALA A 753 18.52 26.28 -32.19
N GLN A 754 18.52 26.40 -30.85
CA GLN A 754 18.35 25.29 -29.91
C GLN A 754 17.00 24.58 -30.07
N LEU A 755 15.91 25.34 -30.27
CA LEU A 755 14.57 24.79 -30.48
C LEU A 755 14.44 24.05 -31.83
N ARG A 756 15.05 24.57 -32.91
CA ARG A 756 15.11 23.87 -34.20
C ARG A 756 15.97 22.61 -34.13
N THR A 757 17.22 22.70 -33.67
CA THR A 757 18.18 21.56 -33.76
C THR A 757 17.95 20.48 -32.71
N THR A 758 17.64 20.84 -31.47
CA THR A 758 17.54 19.89 -30.35
C THR A 758 16.11 19.38 -30.16
N TYR A 759 15.10 20.21 -30.44
CA TYR A 759 13.69 19.88 -30.19
C TYR A 759 12.82 19.73 -31.45
N LYS A 760 13.35 20.05 -32.65
CA LYS A 760 12.68 19.94 -33.96
C LYS A 760 11.43 20.85 -34.09
N GLU A 761 11.44 21.99 -33.40
CA GLU A 761 10.30 22.90 -33.25
C GLU A 761 10.25 24.04 -34.30
N ASP A 762 10.59 23.75 -35.56
CA ASP A 762 10.71 24.77 -36.63
C ASP A 762 9.46 25.64 -36.84
N ALA A 763 8.26 25.06 -36.69
CA ALA A 763 7.00 25.80 -36.78
C ALA A 763 6.82 26.78 -35.61
N LEU A 764 7.07 26.32 -34.37
CA LEU A 764 6.97 27.13 -33.16
C LEU A 764 7.98 28.29 -33.18
N VAL A 765 9.22 28.05 -33.61
CA VAL A 765 10.25 29.08 -33.72
C VAL A 765 9.88 30.12 -34.77
N SER A 766 9.31 29.71 -35.90
CA SER A 766 8.89 30.66 -36.95
C SER A 766 7.74 31.56 -36.47
N LEU A 767 6.74 31.00 -35.78
CA LEU A 767 5.65 31.76 -35.15
C LEU A 767 6.16 32.69 -34.02
N MET A 768 7.12 32.22 -33.22
CA MET A 768 7.77 33.02 -32.16
C MET A 768 8.51 34.22 -32.75
N GLU A 769 9.31 33.99 -33.80
CA GLU A 769 10.03 35.03 -34.51
C GLU A 769 9.08 36.08 -35.11
N GLU A 770 7.97 35.65 -35.73
CA GLU A 770 6.95 36.51 -36.32
C GLU A 770 6.25 37.36 -35.25
N ALA A 771 5.70 36.74 -34.21
CA ALA A 771 4.99 37.42 -33.12
C ALA A 771 5.87 38.42 -32.32
N ILE A 772 7.19 38.25 -32.34
CA ILE A 772 8.16 39.19 -31.75
C ILE A 772 8.56 40.30 -32.75
N LYS A 773 8.50 40.06 -34.07
CA LYS A 773 8.76 41.06 -35.13
C LYS A 773 7.58 42.01 -35.36
N GLU A 774 6.34 41.53 -35.26
CA GLU A 774 5.10 42.29 -35.56
C GLU A 774 4.79 43.49 -34.64
N ARG A 775 5.50 43.66 -33.52
CA ARG A 775 5.31 44.79 -32.58
C ARG A 775 6.59 45.59 -32.35
N LYS A 776 7.13 46.16 -33.43
CA LYS A 776 8.06 47.29 -33.38
C LYS A 776 7.31 48.62 -33.44
#